data_AF-A0ABD7JMG9-F1
#
_entry.id   AF-A0ABD7JMG9-F1
#
_cell.length_a   1.000
_cell.length_b   1.000
_cell.length_c   1.000
_cell.angle_alpha   90.00
_cell.angle_beta   90.00
_cell.angle_gamma   90.00
#
_symmetry.space_group_name_H-M   'P 1'
#
loop_
_entity.id
_entity.type
_entity.pdbx_description
1 polymer ?
#
loop_
_entity_poly.entity_id
_entity_poly.type
_entity_poly.pdbx_seq_one_letter_code
_entity_poly.pdbx_strand_id
1 'polypeptide(L)'
;MKQTYHKVSHALMTLLLLVSTFLPLLSSSPRVSAAELGESDYQLTTDVTINTNPLKDTGYGEGKFYIAPTYTFEDSKVLNNGDTMVYRVPSQFKIERTLEENISAPDGTVVAKLVTDPVTNTATITVTNAEYFAKMPDTKRIQSSFTVVWADNMPYDQEQEVNFPGARTYRLKRIKVDEEPQGYSKWGVQDSKDPNYVNWRIRVNRDVQNLGQVVIEDAIPEDQELDEDTGITGYYFTEWEGASGTRKSFNPSDVVSITDSNHFTVNAGDLSGRGIYVIYRTRLTEPVDKVTKKAFNDVTVTANGQKMPDLVSRPFAPLTTLDGVGEGTRSDEVIFKVKKELTGRNLADGEFTFDLINKDDNNKVVQTVTNKDGAVTFKKLRFKNEGTFNYVIRERASNLPGVTNDANSDINVTVTVTDNNGVKTAAVTYDRETFTNTYKLEPASAVITAKKVLDGKALEAEKYTFKLTEVGGNNLELQATNDANGDIKFLGINYDKEGTYTYKLKEVAGNEAGVTYDSTEHTVTVTVTENNGKLEAAVAGNNPTFTNSYKDYGVSYEFLSSNPAYPNLPKEVTDLLPADTNRYTSGTNVDAKQPAKTSVTVSEGTWTFEGYAESNAQTVVDKDLKFTGKWNFTPAPKYKVTYEFVSEDPNRALPAEVTELLPTDANEYTDGTAVQAVQPAKDSIEVTGGTWKFLKYDADSKTIAGSDVKFTGTWTFEARRPQGPTPPPSSSDSTPPPSSSGDKPSGSTDGTPGNSSDKDGKDVRGSATGKKVLPKTGSETSIFAIAAGFALILLSALVYRFKKAN
;
A
#
# COMPACT_ATOMS: atom_id res chain seq x y z
N MET A 1 -88.86 -45.22 -29.68
CA MET A 1 -89.43 -44.52 -30.86
C MET A 1 -89.65 -43.04 -30.51
N LYS A 2 -89.76 -42.16 -31.52
CA LYS A 2 -90.35 -40.79 -31.49
C LYS A 2 -90.51 -40.09 -30.11
N GLN A 3 -89.51 -39.33 -29.63
CA GLN A 3 -89.71 -38.03 -28.91
C GLN A 3 -88.42 -37.23 -28.51
N THR A 4 -87.34 -37.24 -29.31
CA THR A 4 -86.07 -36.56 -28.93
C THR A 4 -85.47 -35.60 -29.98
N TYR A 5 -86.13 -35.36 -31.12
CA TYR A 5 -85.50 -34.71 -32.29
C TYR A 5 -85.91 -33.24 -32.58
N HIS A 6 -86.60 -32.56 -31.66
CA HIS A 6 -87.10 -31.18 -31.87
C HIS A 6 -86.76 -30.14 -30.80
N LYS A 7 -86.00 -30.48 -29.75
CA LYS A 7 -85.46 -29.49 -28.78
C LYS A 7 -83.95 -29.27 -28.88
N VAL A 8 -83.18 -30.23 -29.41
CA VAL A 8 -81.73 -30.06 -29.66
C VAL A 8 -81.47 -29.24 -30.93
N SER A 9 -82.28 -29.43 -31.99
CA SER A 9 -82.15 -28.70 -33.27
C SER A 9 -82.19 -27.19 -33.10
N HIS A 10 -83.20 -26.63 -32.43
CA HIS A 10 -83.31 -25.18 -32.26
C HIS A 10 -82.27 -24.59 -31.31
N ALA A 11 -81.88 -25.31 -30.24
CA ALA A 11 -80.81 -24.87 -29.35
C ALA A 11 -79.47 -24.75 -30.08
N LEU A 12 -79.12 -25.76 -30.90
CA LEU A 12 -77.88 -25.78 -31.67
C LEU A 12 -77.90 -24.75 -32.81
N MET A 13 -79.03 -24.58 -33.50
CA MET A 13 -79.18 -23.64 -34.61
C MET A 13 -79.22 -22.17 -34.16
N THR A 14 -79.78 -21.87 -32.98
CA THR A 14 -79.72 -20.52 -32.40
C THR A 14 -78.30 -20.18 -31.93
N LEU A 15 -77.56 -21.17 -31.42
CA LEU A 15 -76.14 -20.99 -31.07
C LEU A 15 -75.28 -20.71 -32.31
N LEU A 16 -75.49 -21.43 -33.43
CA LEU A 16 -74.78 -21.16 -34.68
C LEU A 16 -75.06 -19.77 -35.26
N LEU A 17 -76.29 -19.26 -35.15
CA LEU A 17 -76.68 -17.93 -35.69
C LEU A 17 -76.22 -16.74 -34.82
N LEU A 18 -76.01 -16.94 -33.52
CA LEU A 18 -75.34 -15.95 -32.66
C LEU A 18 -73.82 -15.97 -32.80
N VAL A 19 -73.23 -17.11 -33.19
CA VAL A 19 -71.79 -17.22 -33.51
C VAL A 19 -71.48 -16.62 -34.90
N SER A 20 -72.40 -16.66 -35.87
CA SER A 20 -72.17 -16.05 -37.20
C SER A 20 -72.37 -14.53 -37.26
N THR A 21 -72.84 -13.89 -36.19
CA THR A 21 -73.13 -12.43 -36.16
C THR A 21 -72.24 -11.63 -35.21
N PHE A 22 -71.38 -12.28 -34.41
CA PHE A 22 -70.43 -11.62 -33.49
C PHE A 22 -68.95 -12.00 -33.68
N LEU A 23 -68.59 -12.55 -34.84
CA LEU A 23 -67.22 -12.89 -35.24
C LEU A 23 -66.63 -11.99 -36.36
N PRO A 24 -66.66 -10.65 -36.17
CA PRO A 24 -65.56 -9.81 -36.62
C PRO A 24 -64.91 -9.01 -35.47
N LEU A 25 -65.12 -9.41 -34.20
CA LEU A 25 -64.76 -8.59 -33.02
C LEU A 25 -64.14 -9.37 -31.85
N LEU A 26 -63.38 -10.43 -32.13
CA LEU A 26 -62.44 -11.05 -31.16
C LEU A 26 -61.27 -11.82 -31.82
N SER A 27 -60.67 -11.21 -32.84
CA SER A 27 -59.30 -11.53 -33.27
C SER A 27 -58.52 -10.23 -33.45
N SER A 28 -58.29 -9.56 -32.32
CA SER A 28 -57.40 -8.40 -32.21
C SER A 28 -55.98 -8.85 -31.81
N SER A 29 -55.46 -9.88 -32.49
CA SER A 29 -54.05 -9.79 -32.89
C SER A 29 -53.88 -8.46 -33.63
N PRO A 30 -52.79 -7.70 -33.43
CA PRO A 30 -52.59 -6.50 -34.21
C PRO A 30 -52.61 -6.87 -35.69
N ARG A 31 -53.58 -6.34 -36.44
CA ARG A 31 -53.42 -6.20 -37.89
C ARG A 31 -52.28 -5.23 -38.08
N VAL A 32 -51.07 -5.77 -38.20
CA VAL A 32 -49.97 -5.10 -38.90
C VAL A 32 -50.58 -4.62 -40.21
N SER A 33 -50.67 -3.30 -40.37
CA SER A 33 -51.19 -2.74 -41.60
C SER A 33 -50.12 -2.98 -42.65
N ALA A 34 -50.37 -3.94 -43.55
CA ALA A 34 -49.57 -4.08 -44.76
C ALA A 34 -49.55 -2.73 -45.46
N ALA A 35 -48.37 -2.10 -45.49
CA ALA A 35 -48.18 -0.72 -45.89
C ALA A 35 -47.06 -0.64 -46.91
N GLU A 36 -47.28 0.13 -47.97
CA GLU A 36 -46.22 0.61 -48.83
C GLU A 36 -45.32 1.52 -47.99
N LEU A 37 -44.09 1.08 -47.75
CA LEU A 37 -43.09 1.85 -47.00
C LEU A 37 -42.76 3.12 -47.77
N GLY A 38 -42.71 4.25 -47.06
CA GLY A 38 -42.47 5.55 -47.68
C GLY A 38 -41.01 5.72 -48.10
N GLU A 39 -40.74 6.67 -48.99
CA GLU A 39 -39.36 7.03 -49.40
C GLU A 39 -38.48 7.52 -48.23
N SER A 40 -39.07 7.82 -47.07
CA SER A 40 -38.38 8.14 -45.82
C SER A 40 -38.03 6.91 -44.95
N ASP A 41 -38.56 5.73 -45.24
CA ASP A 41 -38.34 4.50 -44.46
C ASP A 41 -37.06 3.74 -44.88
N TYR A 42 -36.51 4.04 -46.05
CA TYR A 42 -35.35 3.38 -46.64
C TYR A 42 -34.51 4.35 -47.49
N GLN A 43 -33.24 4.00 -47.72
CA GLN A 43 -32.44 4.54 -48.80
C GLN A 43 -32.53 3.58 -49.99
N LEU A 44 -32.90 4.09 -51.17
CA LEU A 44 -33.00 3.32 -52.42
C LEU A 44 -31.85 3.67 -53.37
N THR A 45 -31.04 2.68 -53.72
CA THR A 45 -30.12 2.74 -54.87
C THR A 45 -30.56 1.73 -55.92
N THR A 46 -30.17 1.89 -57.19
CA THR A 46 -30.50 0.94 -58.25
C THR A 46 -29.41 0.87 -59.32
N ASP A 47 -28.91 -0.33 -59.55
CA ASP A 47 -28.06 -0.62 -60.71
C ASP A 47 -28.93 -1.02 -61.92
N VAL A 48 -28.54 -0.55 -63.11
CA VAL A 48 -29.21 -0.90 -64.36
C VAL A 48 -28.18 -1.45 -65.34
N THR A 49 -28.43 -2.66 -65.87
CA THR A 49 -27.54 -3.33 -66.82
C THR A 49 -28.29 -3.86 -68.03
N ILE A 50 -27.58 -4.03 -69.15
CA ILE A 50 -28.04 -4.75 -70.34
C ILE A 50 -26.98 -5.78 -70.73
N ASN A 51 -27.39 -7.02 -70.98
CA ASN A 51 -26.49 -8.13 -71.31
C ASN A 51 -25.29 -8.25 -70.33
N THR A 52 -25.55 -8.08 -69.03
CA THR A 52 -24.59 -8.01 -67.90
C THR A 52 -23.60 -6.83 -67.90
N ASN A 53 -23.78 -5.83 -68.76
CA ASN A 53 -22.95 -4.61 -68.79
C ASN A 53 -23.69 -3.41 -68.18
N PRO A 54 -23.04 -2.53 -67.39
CA PRO A 54 -23.65 -1.29 -66.90
C PRO A 54 -24.20 -0.41 -68.03
N LEU A 55 -25.39 0.14 -67.83
CA LEU A 55 -26.06 1.00 -68.79
C LEU A 55 -25.28 2.32 -69.01
N LYS A 56 -25.24 2.80 -70.26
CA LYS A 56 -24.53 4.01 -70.69
C LYS A 56 -25.47 4.92 -71.47
N ASP A 57 -25.09 6.19 -71.63
CA ASP A 57 -25.87 7.15 -72.41
C ASP A 57 -25.58 6.92 -73.90
N THR A 58 -26.41 6.09 -74.55
CA THR A 58 -26.21 5.64 -75.93
C THR A 58 -27.49 5.02 -76.52
N GLY A 59 -27.42 4.60 -77.78
CA GLY A 59 -28.46 3.78 -78.42
C GLY A 59 -28.35 2.30 -78.06
N TYR A 60 -29.49 1.65 -77.80
CA TYR A 60 -29.59 0.20 -77.63
C TYR A 60 -30.70 -0.39 -78.51
N GLY A 61 -30.44 -1.59 -79.05
CA GLY A 61 -31.41 -2.35 -79.83
C GLY A 61 -32.52 -2.96 -78.97
N GLU A 62 -33.31 -3.85 -79.58
CA GLU A 62 -34.20 -4.73 -78.82
C GLU A 62 -33.38 -5.67 -77.93
N GLY A 63 -33.82 -5.86 -76.69
CA GLY A 63 -33.08 -6.62 -75.68
C GLY A 63 -33.68 -6.47 -74.29
N LYS A 64 -33.02 -7.06 -73.30
CA LYS A 64 -33.47 -7.04 -71.90
C LYS A 64 -32.54 -6.23 -71.02
N PHE A 65 -33.17 -5.44 -70.18
CA PHE A 65 -32.56 -4.57 -69.21
C PHE A 65 -32.87 -5.14 -67.83
N TYR A 66 -31.85 -5.31 -67.01
CA TYR A 66 -31.97 -5.85 -65.66
C TYR A 66 -31.88 -4.69 -64.67
N ILE A 67 -32.96 -4.47 -63.94
CA ILE A 67 -33.12 -3.42 -62.94
C ILE A 67 -32.89 -4.05 -61.58
N ALA A 68 -31.89 -3.56 -60.83
CA ALA A 68 -31.47 -4.16 -59.56
C ALA A 68 -31.56 -3.16 -58.39
N PRO A 69 -32.76 -2.91 -57.84
CA PRO A 69 -32.94 -1.99 -56.72
C PRO A 69 -32.49 -2.60 -55.40
N THR A 70 -31.86 -1.77 -54.57
CA THR A 70 -31.43 -2.09 -53.21
C THR A 70 -32.04 -1.12 -52.22
N TYR A 71 -32.90 -1.64 -51.34
CA TYR A 71 -33.53 -0.92 -50.25
C TYR A 71 -32.70 -1.13 -48.98
N THR A 72 -32.11 -0.07 -48.43
CA THR A 72 -31.29 -0.11 -47.20
C THR A 72 -32.03 0.59 -46.07
N PHE A 73 -32.07 0.00 -44.87
CA PHE A 73 -32.85 0.48 -43.75
C PHE A 73 -31.96 0.81 -42.55
N GLU A 74 -32.31 1.87 -41.82
CA GLU A 74 -31.70 2.22 -40.54
C GLU A 74 -31.75 1.04 -39.54
N ASP A 75 -30.74 0.91 -38.67
CA ASP A 75 -30.71 -0.13 -37.62
C ASP A 75 -32.00 -0.10 -36.78
N SER A 76 -32.53 1.10 -36.52
CA SER A 76 -33.74 1.33 -35.72
C SER A 76 -35.07 1.06 -36.44
N LYS A 77 -35.09 0.95 -37.78
CA LYS A 77 -36.32 0.66 -38.54
C LYS A 77 -36.75 -0.79 -38.28
N VAL A 78 -37.97 -0.96 -37.79
CA VAL A 78 -38.64 -2.27 -37.71
C VAL A 78 -39.28 -2.57 -39.07
N LEU A 79 -39.10 -3.80 -39.56
CA LEU A 79 -39.77 -4.35 -40.73
C LEU A 79 -40.76 -5.42 -40.27
N ASN A 80 -41.98 -5.38 -40.78
CA ASN A 80 -43.10 -6.22 -40.36
C ASN A 80 -43.58 -7.10 -41.52
N ASN A 81 -44.24 -8.22 -41.21
CA ASN A 81 -44.82 -9.08 -42.24
C ASN A 81 -45.94 -8.35 -42.98
N GLY A 82 -45.81 -8.20 -44.30
CA GLY A 82 -46.72 -7.43 -45.14
C GLY A 82 -46.31 -5.99 -45.41
N ASP A 83 -45.20 -5.49 -44.85
CA ASP A 83 -44.59 -4.24 -45.32
C ASP A 83 -44.10 -4.42 -46.76
N THR A 84 -44.35 -3.44 -47.64
CA THR A 84 -43.98 -3.54 -49.06
C THR A 84 -43.09 -2.39 -49.54
N MET A 85 -42.28 -2.67 -50.57
CA MET A 85 -41.52 -1.67 -51.32
C MET A 85 -41.85 -1.82 -52.81
N VAL A 86 -42.35 -0.76 -53.45
CA VAL A 86 -42.89 -0.79 -54.81
C VAL A 86 -41.96 -0.05 -55.76
N TYR A 87 -41.18 -0.79 -56.57
CA TYR A 87 -40.39 -0.19 -57.63
C TYR A 87 -41.29 0.12 -58.84
N ARG A 88 -41.31 1.38 -59.27
CA ARG A 88 -42.16 1.86 -60.38
C ARG A 88 -41.30 2.03 -61.64
N VAL A 89 -41.57 1.24 -62.67
CA VAL A 89 -40.74 1.19 -63.89
C VAL A 89 -41.02 2.41 -64.79
N PRO A 90 -39.99 3.12 -65.30
CA PRO A 90 -40.19 4.26 -66.19
C PRO A 90 -40.95 3.90 -67.46
N SER A 91 -41.83 4.79 -67.95
CA SER A 91 -42.77 4.51 -69.05
C SER A 91 -42.13 4.23 -70.42
N GLN A 92 -40.82 4.47 -70.57
CA GLN A 92 -40.03 4.05 -71.73
C GLN A 92 -39.79 2.52 -71.76
N PHE A 93 -40.01 1.84 -70.64
CA PHE A 93 -39.82 0.41 -70.43
C PHE A 93 -41.10 -0.27 -69.93
N LYS A 94 -41.24 -1.55 -70.23
CA LYS A 94 -42.32 -2.40 -69.73
C LYS A 94 -41.80 -3.67 -69.07
N ILE A 95 -42.50 -4.11 -68.04
CA ILE A 95 -42.52 -5.50 -67.58
C ILE A 95 -43.37 -6.31 -68.58
N GLU A 96 -42.87 -7.46 -69.05
CA GLU A 96 -43.60 -8.27 -70.05
C GLU A 96 -44.74 -9.10 -69.46
N ARG A 97 -44.55 -9.62 -68.24
CA ARG A 97 -45.46 -10.60 -67.62
C ARG A 97 -45.34 -10.60 -66.09
N THR A 98 -46.36 -11.13 -65.42
CA THR A 98 -46.32 -11.40 -63.98
C THR A 98 -45.39 -12.57 -63.72
N LEU A 99 -44.44 -12.38 -62.80
CA LEU A 99 -43.54 -13.40 -62.26
C LEU A 99 -43.42 -13.17 -60.76
N GLU A 100 -43.07 -14.23 -60.03
CA GLU A 100 -42.81 -14.16 -58.59
C GLU A 100 -41.58 -14.99 -58.22
N GLU A 101 -40.86 -14.54 -57.18
CA GLU A 101 -39.65 -15.19 -56.67
C GLU A 101 -39.52 -14.95 -55.16
N ASN A 102 -38.99 -15.93 -54.42
CA ASN A 102 -38.70 -15.78 -53.00
C ASN A 102 -37.32 -15.12 -52.83
N ILE A 103 -37.26 -14.04 -52.06
CA ILE A 103 -36.00 -13.40 -51.65
C ILE A 103 -35.53 -14.07 -50.35
N SER A 104 -34.31 -14.61 -50.38
CA SER A 104 -33.69 -15.28 -49.23
C SER A 104 -32.49 -14.51 -48.69
N ALA A 105 -32.14 -14.80 -47.44
CA ALA A 105 -30.89 -14.41 -46.81
C ALA A 105 -29.72 -15.31 -47.27
N PRO A 106 -28.46 -14.91 -47.03
CA PRO A 106 -27.28 -15.71 -47.34
C PRO A 106 -27.22 -17.09 -46.65
N ASP A 107 -28.01 -17.30 -45.58
CA ASP A 107 -28.16 -18.61 -44.91
C ASP A 107 -29.27 -19.50 -45.51
N GLY A 108 -29.95 -19.04 -46.57
CA GLY A 108 -31.06 -19.73 -47.23
C GLY A 108 -32.45 -19.43 -46.66
N THR A 109 -32.57 -18.68 -45.56
CA THR A 109 -33.85 -18.30 -44.97
C THR A 109 -34.64 -17.40 -45.91
N VAL A 110 -35.88 -17.75 -46.26
CA VAL A 110 -36.77 -16.83 -47.00
C VAL A 110 -37.18 -15.67 -46.09
N VAL A 111 -37.03 -14.44 -46.60
CA VAL A 111 -37.26 -13.20 -45.83
C VAL A 111 -38.22 -12.21 -46.48
N ALA A 112 -38.36 -12.24 -47.79
CA ALA A 112 -39.31 -11.45 -48.56
C ALA A 112 -39.75 -12.21 -49.82
N LYS A 113 -40.72 -11.66 -50.55
CA LYS A 113 -41.17 -12.15 -51.85
C LYS A 113 -41.21 -11.00 -52.86
N LEU A 114 -40.65 -11.22 -54.04
CA LEU A 114 -40.71 -10.32 -55.19
C LEU A 114 -41.86 -10.73 -56.11
N VAL A 115 -42.61 -9.76 -56.63
CA VAL A 115 -43.65 -9.96 -57.65
C VAL A 115 -43.57 -8.84 -58.68
N THR A 116 -43.54 -9.17 -59.97
CA THR A 116 -43.66 -8.20 -61.07
C THR A 116 -45.09 -8.12 -61.57
N ASP A 117 -45.54 -6.92 -61.97
CA ASP A 117 -46.86 -6.71 -62.57
C ASP A 117 -46.75 -5.85 -63.86
N PRO A 118 -47.13 -6.41 -65.04
CA PRO A 118 -47.14 -5.68 -66.30
C PRO A 118 -48.29 -4.67 -66.40
N VAL A 119 -49.36 -4.79 -65.58
CA VAL A 119 -50.55 -3.92 -65.65
C VAL A 119 -50.28 -2.57 -64.97
N THR A 120 -49.68 -2.58 -63.77
CA THR A 120 -49.20 -1.35 -63.10
C THR A 120 -47.79 -0.93 -63.50
N ASN A 121 -47.05 -1.78 -64.23
CA ASN A 121 -45.63 -1.62 -64.54
C ASN A 121 -44.76 -1.47 -63.28
N THR A 122 -44.97 -2.34 -62.29
CA THR A 122 -44.25 -2.31 -61.01
C THR A 122 -43.58 -3.63 -60.67
N ALA A 123 -42.51 -3.57 -59.87
CA ALA A 123 -41.94 -4.72 -59.18
C ALA A 123 -42.06 -4.48 -57.67
N THR A 124 -42.90 -5.26 -57.00
CA THR A 124 -43.21 -5.12 -55.58
C THR A 124 -42.47 -6.18 -54.77
N ILE A 125 -41.75 -5.75 -53.74
CA ILE A 125 -41.20 -6.62 -52.69
C ILE A 125 -42.15 -6.58 -51.50
N THR A 126 -42.45 -7.73 -50.90
CA THR A 126 -43.23 -7.86 -49.65
C THR A 126 -42.40 -8.58 -48.61
N VAL A 127 -42.24 -8.01 -47.41
CA VAL A 127 -41.54 -8.66 -46.28
C VAL A 127 -42.38 -9.82 -45.76
N THR A 128 -41.76 -11.00 -45.62
CA THR A 128 -42.42 -12.24 -45.15
C THR A 128 -41.86 -12.77 -43.83
N ASN A 129 -40.70 -12.28 -43.37
CA ASN A 129 -40.01 -12.75 -42.17
C ASN A 129 -39.47 -11.62 -41.28
N ALA A 130 -40.36 -10.89 -40.61
CA ALA A 130 -40.03 -9.90 -39.60
C ALA A 130 -39.17 -10.45 -38.46
N GLU A 131 -39.33 -11.73 -38.11
CA GLU A 131 -38.50 -12.39 -37.10
C GLU A 131 -37.01 -12.47 -37.49
N TYR A 132 -36.70 -12.67 -38.77
CA TYR A 132 -35.32 -12.60 -39.26
C TYR A 132 -34.73 -11.21 -39.03
N PHE A 133 -35.41 -10.16 -39.48
CA PHE A 133 -34.94 -8.77 -39.34
C PHE A 133 -34.93 -8.27 -37.88
N ALA A 134 -35.74 -8.86 -36.98
CA ALA A 134 -35.64 -8.63 -35.54
C ALA A 134 -34.44 -9.33 -34.89
N LYS A 135 -34.00 -10.48 -35.44
CA LYS A 135 -32.79 -11.21 -35.01
C LYS A 135 -31.52 -10.65 -35.65
N MET A 136 -31.64 -9.97 -36.78
CA MET A 136 -30.59 -9.33 -37.58
C MET A 136 -30.87 -7.83 -37.74
N PRO A 137 -30.81 -7.03 -36.64
CA PRO A 137 -31.32 -5.67 -36.62
C PRO A 137 -30.42 -4.65 -37.34
N ASP A 138 -29.13 -4.94 -37.50
CA ASP A 138 -28.15 -3.97 -38.01
C ASP A 138 -28.01 -4.06 -39.53
N THR A 139 -27.66 -2.95 -40.18
CA THR A 139 -27.29 -2.87 -41.61
C THR A 139 -28.27 -3.58 -42.56
N LYS A 140 -29.57 -3.56 -42.23
CA LYS A 140 -30.60 -4.30 -42.96
C LYS A 140 -30.71 -3.80 -44.40
N ARG A 141 -30.70 -4.70 -45.38
CA ARG A 141 -30.98 -4.38 -46.78
C ARG A 141 -31.77 -5.48 -47.47
N ILE A 142 -32.56 -5.10 -48.46
CA ILE A 142 -33.21 -6.02 -49.39
C ILE A 142 -32.90 -5.56 -50.81
N GLN A 143 -32.16 -6.38 -51.54
CA GLN A 143 -31.85 -6.20 -52.95
C GLN A 143 -32.71 -7.14 -53.80
N SER A 144 -33.15 -6.68 -54.96
CA SER A 144 -33.72 -7.55 -56.00
C SER A 144 -33.07 -7.29 -57.35
N SER A 145 -33.37 -8.15 -58.32
CA SER A 145 -33.06 -7.98 -59.74
C SER A 145 -34.26 -8.50 -60.54
N PHE A 146 -34.85 -7.67 -61.39
CA PHE A 146 -35.92 -8.07 -62.30
C PHE A 146 -35.69 -7.54 -63.71
N THR A 147 -36.45 -8.04 -64.68
CA THR A 147 -36.22 -7.81 -66.11
C THR A 147 -37.28 -6.91 -66.72
N VAL A 148 -36.86 -5.94 -67.56
CA VAL A 148 -37.73 -5.09 -68.39
C VAL A 148 -37.23 -5.05 -69.84
N VAL A 149 -38.12 -4.67 -70.76
CA VAL A 149 -37.84 -4.44 -72.19
C VAL A 149 -38.36 -3.06 -72.60
N TRP A 150 -38.02 -2.59 -73.80
CA TRP A 150 -38.60 -1.34 -74.34
C TRP A 150 -40.13 -1.39 -74.38
N ALA A 151 -40.79 -0.30 -74.01
CA ALA A 151 -42.23 -0.15 -74.20
C ALA A 151 -42.59 -0.11 -75.70
N ASP A 152 -43.76 -0.61 -76.08
CA ASP A 152 -44.13 -0.74 -77.50
C ASP A 152 -44.26 0.60 -78.22
N ASN A 153 -44.59 1.66 -77.47
CA ASN A 153 -44.67 3.04 -77.93
C ASN A 153 -43.33 3.81 -77.89
N MET A 154 -42.23 3.20 -77.42
CA MET A 154 -40.91 3.83 -77.38
C MET A 154 -40.41 4.09 -78.81
N PRO A 155 -40.21 5.36 -79.23
CA PRO A 155 -39.87 5.70 -80.61
C PRO A 155 -38.44 5.28 -80.97
N TYR A 156 -38.24 4.84 -82.21
CA TYR A 156 -36.91 4.59 -82.76
C TYR A 156 -36.18 5.90 -83.06
N ASP A 157 -34.87 5.89 -82.85
CA ASP A 157 -33.90 6.93 -83.21
C ASP A 157 -34.13 8.33 -82.63
N GLN A 158 -35.02 8.45 -81.64
CA GLN A 158 -35.20 9.62 -80.79
C GLN A 158 -34.58 9.38 -79.41
N GLU A 159 -33.74 10.31 -78.94
CA GLU A 159 -33.21 10.30 -77.59
C GLU A 159 -34.30 10.64 -76.55
N GLN A 160 -34.29 9.94 -75.42
CA GLN A 160 -35.18 10.13 -74.28
C GLN A 160 -34.35 10.21 -72.99
N GLU A 161 -34.72 11.13 -72.10
CA GLU A 161 -34.22 11.11 -70.72
C GLU A 161 -35.05 10.12 -69.90
N VAL A 162 -34.37 9.15 -69.27
CA VAL A 162 -34.99 8.10 -68.46
C VAL A 162 -34.48 8.19 -67.04
N ASN A 163 -35.40 8.39 -66.10
CA ASN A 163 -35.12 8.43 -64.67
C ASN A 163 -35.57 7.12 -64.01
N PHE A 164 -34.64 6.20 -63.77
CA PHE A 164 -34.89 5.00 -62.96
C PHE A 164 -34.81 5.38 -61.47
N PRO A 165 -35.84 5.14 -60.64
CA PRO A 165 -35.77 5.36 -59.20
C PRO A 165 -34.50 4.75 -58.57
N GLY A 166 -33.81 5.50 -57.70
CA GLY A 166 -32.55 5.06 -57.08
C GLY A 166 -31.31 5.08 -57.97
N ALA A 167 -31.42 5.42 -59.26
CA ALA A 167 -30.30 5.55 -60.17
C ALA A 167 -30.10 7.01 -60.62
N ARG A 168 -29.09 7.25 -61.47
CA ARG A 168 -28.97 8.52 -62.21
C ARG A 168 -29.99 8.58 -63.35
N THR A 169 -30.26 9.79 -63.86
CA THR A 169 -30.90 9.95 -65.16
C THR A 169 -29.96 9.49 -66.28
N TYR A 170 -30.50 8.75 -67.25
CA TYR A 170 -29.80 8.28 -68.45
C TYR A 170 -30.36 8.95 -69.70
N ARG A 171 -29.53 9.10 -70.74
CA ARG A 171 -29.94 9.52 -72.09
C ARG A 171 -29.87 8.33 -73.03
N LEU A 172 -31.04 7.80 -73.38
CA LEU A 172 -31.15 6.52 -74.08
C LEU A 172 -31.90 6.71 -75.40
N LYS A 173 -31.52 5.92 -76.41
CA LYS A 173 -32.18 5.89 -77.72
C LYS A 173 -32.51 4.45 -78.08
N ARG A 174 -33.76 4.16 -78.44
CA ARG A 174 -34.11 2.86 -79.03
C ARG A 174 -33.63 2.88 -80.49
N ILE A 175 -32.80 1.94 -80.89
CA ILE A 175 -32.26 1.88 -82.27
C ILE A 175 -32.57 0.55 -82.93
N LYS A 176 -32.50 0.50 -84.26
CA LYS A 176 -32.44 -0.76 -85.00
C LYS A 176 -30.97 -1.13 -85.20
N VAL A 177 -30.53 -2.22 -84.57
CA VAL A 177 -29.21 -2.82 -84.81
C VAL A 177 -29.39 -3.88 -85.88
N ASP A 178 -28.88 -3.64 -87.09
CA ASP A 178 -28.97 -4.57 -88.20
C ASP A 178 -27.71 -4.54 -89.08
N GLU A 179 -26.64 -5.11 -88.56
CA GLU A 179 -25.34 -5.27 -89.23
C GLU A 179 -24.99 -6.76 -89.34
N GLU A 180 -24.22 -7.15 -90.35
CA GLU A 180 -23.79 -8.54 -90.57
C GLU A 180 -22.32 -8.64 -91.03
N PRO A 181 -21.35 -8.16 -90.21
CA PRO A 181 -19.96 -7.95 -90.68
C PRO A 181 -19.18 -9.23 -91.00
N GLN A 182 -19.64 -10.41 -90.56
CA GLN A 182 -19.08 -11.72 -90.94
C GLN A 182 -19.74 -12.34 -92.20
N GLY A 183 -20.78 -11.72 -92.76
CA GLY A 183 -21.62 -12.32 -93.81
C GLY A 183 -22.62 -13.36 -93.31
N TYR A 184 -22.71 -13.57 -91.99
CA TYR A 184 -23.81 -14.25 -91.31
C TYR A 184 -24.02 -13.68 -89.91
N SER A 185 -25.20 -13.90 -89.33
CA SER A 185 -25.55 -13.51 -87.97
C SER A 185 -26.50 -14.53 -87.32
N LYS A 186 -26.41 -14.69 -85.99
CA LYS A 186 -27.30 -15.56 -85.20
C LYS A 186 -27.66 -14.88 -83.90
N TRP A 187 -28.93 -14.97 -83.51
CA TRP A 187 -29.44 -14.46 -82.24
C TRP A 187 -30.70 -15.22 -81.81
N GLY A 188 -31.00 -15.21 -80.52
CA GLY A 188 -32.23 -15.79 -79.98
C GLY A 188 -33.07 -14.77 -79.23
N VAL A 189 -34.39 -14.98 -79.23
CA VAL A 189 -35.37 -14.16 -78.51
C VAL A 189 -36.24 -15.09 -77.68
N GLN A 190 -36.10 -15.05 -76.35
CA GLN A 190 -36.97 -15.81 -75.44
C GLN A 190 -38.44 -15.44 -75.68
N ASP A 191 -39.35 -16.41 -75.69
CA ASP A 191 -40.71 -16.18 -76.13
C ASP A 191 -41.50 -15.27 -75.15
N SER A 192 -42.16 -14.26 -75.74
CA SER A 192 -42.98 -13.28 -75.03
C SER A 192 -44.14 -13.88 -74.22
N LYS A 193 -44.60 -15.09 -74.58
CA LYS A 193 -45.72 -15.78 -73.92
C LYS A 193 -45.21 -16.84 -72.95
N ASP A 194 -44.31 -17.69 -73.39
CA ASP A 194 -43.74 -18.78 -72.58
C ASP A 194 -42.23 -18.60 -72.39
N PRO A 195 -41.74 -18.26 -71.18
CA PRO A 195 -40.32 -17.99 -70.98
C PRO A 195 -39.45 -19.25 -71.08
N ASN A 196 -40.04 -20.45 -71.09
CA ASN A 196 -39.29 -21.70 -71.24
C ASN A 196 -38.81 -21.94 -72.68
N TYR A 197 -39.16 -21.08 -73.64
CA TYR A 197 -38.75 -21.22 -75.04
C TYR A 197 -37.90 -20.06 -75.54
N VAL A 198 -36.98 -20.36 -76.47
CA VAL A 198 -36.15 -19.40 -77.19
C VAL A 198 -36.36 -19.54 -78.70
N ASN A 199 -36.82 -18.48 -79.34
CA ASN A 199 -36.96 -18.40 -80.79
C ASN A 199 -35.62 -17.98 -81.41
N TRP A 200 -34.89 -18.94 -81.98
CA TRP A 200 -33.59 -18.73 -82.62
C TRP A 200 -33.73 -18.34 -84.09
N ARG A 201 -32.79 -17.50 -84.53
CA ARG A 201 -32.74 -16.91 -85.87
C ARG A 201 -31.32 -16.97 -86.38
N ILE A 202 -31.14 -17.48 -87.60
CA ILE A 202 -29.86 -17.49 -88.31
C ILE A 202 -30.10 -16.79 -89.65
N ARG A 203 -29.27 -15.80 -89.97
CA ARG A 203 -29.25 -15.14 -91.27
C ARG A 203 -27.88 -15.33 -91.91
N VAL A 204 -27.84 -15.60 -93.20
CA VAL A 204 -26.61 -15.65 -93.99
C VAL A 204 -26.80 -14.82 -95.25
N ASN A 205 -25.78 -14.05 -95.60
CA ASN A 205 -25.68 -13.24 -96.80
C ASN A 205 -26.75 -12.13 -96.90
N ARG A 206 -26.98 -11.38 -95.80
CA ARG A 206 -27.83 -10.18 -95.75
C ARG A 206 -27.62 -9.23 -96.93
N ASP A 207 -26.35 -8.98 -97.26
CA ASP A 207 -25.92 -8.03 -98.28
C ASP A 207 -25.75 -8.66 -99.68
N VAL A 208 -26.22 -9.90 -99.85
CA VAL A 208 -26.45 -10.56 -101.15
C VAL A 208 -25.17 -10.67 -102.03
N GLN A 209 -24.07 -11.05 -101.38
CA GLN A 209 -22.76 -11.29 -102.00
C GLN A 209 -22.70 -12.66 -102.70
N ASN A 210 -21.61 -12.93 -103.45
CA ASN A 210 -21.41 -14.21 -104.13
C ASN A 210 -20.69 -15.22 -103.23
N LEU A 211 -21.43 -15.89 -102.34
CA LEU A 211 -20.85 -16.88 -101.41
C LEU A 211 -20.69 -18.29 -102.01
N GLY A 212 -21.34 -18.60 -103.14
CA GLY A 212 -21.36 -19.97 -103.67
C GLY A 212 -22.13 -20.95 -102.77
N GLN A 213 -21.72 -22.22 -102.75
CA GLN A 213 -22.41 -23.29 -102.01
C GLN A 213 -22.27 -23.12 -100.49
N VAL A 214 -23.36 -22.90 -99.76
CA VAL A 214 -23.35 -22.67 -98.32
C VAL A 214 -24.04 -23.77 -97.53
N VAL A 215 -23.41 -24.17 -96.43
CA VAL A 215 -23.96 -25.11 -95.43
C VAL A 215 -23.88 -24.46 -94.04
N ILE A 216 -24.97 -24.56 -93.29
CA ILE A 216 -25.11 -24.09 -91.90
C ILE A 216 -25.21 -25.32 -91.01
N GLU A 217 -24.45 -25.36 -89.92
CA GLU A 217 -24.43 -26.45 -88.94
C GLU A 217 -24.65 -25.85 -87.54
N ASP A 218 -25.66 -26.34 -86.83
CA ASP A 218 -26.09 -25.82 -85.52
C ASP A 218 -25.84 -26.86 -84.42
N ALA A 219 -25.38 -26.40 -83.26
CA ALA A 219 -25.15 -27.24 -82.08
C ALA A 219 -25.88 -26.66 -80.87
N ILE A 220 -27.06 -27.22 -80.59
CA ILE A 220 -27.93 -26.86 -79.47
C ILE A 220 -27.29 -27.42 -78.18
N PRO A 221 -26.90 -26.58 -77.20
CA PRO A 221 -26.26 -27.06 -75.98
C PRO A 221 -27.21 -27.87 -75.08
N GLU A 222 -26.65 -28.59 -74.11
CA GLU A 222 -27.39 -29.48 -73.19
C GLU A 222 -28.43 -28.75 -72.30
N ASP A 223 -28.33 -27.42 -72.17
CA ASP A 223 -29.32 -26.56 -71.49
C ASP A 223 -30.60 -26.32 -72.32
N GLN A 224 -30.66 -26.90 -73.53
CA GLN A 224 -31.73 -26.72 -74.50
C GLN A 224 -32.09 -28.00 -75.27
N GLU A 225 -33.35 -28.08 -75.71
CA GLU A 225 -33.92 -29.14 -76.55
C GLU A 225 -34.57 -28.51 -77.81
N LEU A 226 -34.49 -29.15 -78.98
CA LEU A 226 -35.16 -28.67 -80.19
C LEU A 226 -36.68 -28.82 -80.08
N ASP A 227 -37.42 -27.79 -80.46
CA ASP A 227 -38.88 -27.84 -80.54
C ASP A 227 -39.32 -28.47 -81.89
N GLU A 228 -39.38 -29.81 -81.93
CA GLU A 228 -39.75 -30.56 -83.13
C GLU A 228 -41.17 -30.25 -83.64
N ASP A 229 -42.11 -29.92 -82.74
CA ASP A 229 -43.50 -29.54 -83.07
C ASP A 229 -43.58 -28.27 -83.94
N THR A 230 -42.67 -27.30 -83.73
CA THR A 230 -42.54 -26.12 -84.60
C THR A 230 -41.56 -26.33 -85.75
N GLY A 231 -40.56 -27.19 -85.55
CA GLY A 231 -39.55 -27.55 -86.54
C GLY A 231 -38.65 -26.38 -86.97
N ILE A 232 -37.88 -26.63 -88.04
CA ILE A 232 -36.95 -25.66 -88.62
C ILE A 232 -37.53 -25.12 -89.92
N THR A 233 -37.77 -23.81 -89.96
CA THR A 233 -38.45 -23.11 -91.06
C THR A 233 -37.61 -21.94 -91.57
N GLY A 234 -38.01 -21.32 -92.68
CA GLY A 234 -37.29 -20.15 -93.19
C GLY A 234 -37.57 -19.81 -94.65
N TYR A 235 -36.77 -18.90 -95.19
CA TYR A 235 -36.87 -18.42 -96.57
C TYR A 235 -35.53 -17.94 -97.13
N TYR A 236 -35.39 -18.03 -98.45
CA TYR A 236 -34.39 -17.30 -99.21
C TYR A 236 -34.89 -15.89 -99.53
N PHE A 237 -33.98 -14.92 -99.67
CA PHE A 237 -34.29 -13.55 -100.07
C PHE A 237 -33.27 -13.03 -101.10
N THR A 238 -33.70 -12.19 -102.04
CA THR A 238 -32.78 -11.49 -102.97
C THR A 238 -32.45 -10.06 -102.54
N GLU A 239 -33.11 -9.57 -101.49
CA GLU A 239 -32.88 -8.29 -100.81
C GLU A 239 -33.46 -8.40 -99.38
N TRP A 240 -32.71 -7.99 -98.36
CA TRP A 240 -33.14 -8.14 -96.97
C TRP A 240 -34.31 -7.21 -96.61
N GLU A 241 -34.14 -5.90 -96.83
CA GLU A 241 -35.17 -4.85 -96.66
C GLU A 241 -36.23 -4.84 -97.79
N GLY A 242 -36.27 -5.91 -98.58
CA GLY A 242 -37.10 -6.04 -99.76
C GLY A 242 -38.61 -6.15 -99.50
N ALA A 243 -39.39 -5.85 -100.53
CA ALA A 243 -40.84 -6.09 -100.50
C ALA A 243 -41.12 -7.61 -100.34
N SER A 244 -42.16 -7.99 -99.61
CA SER A 244 -42.37 -9.39 -99.18
C SER A 244 -42.45 -10.43 -100.32
N GLY A 245 -42.68 -10.02 -101.57
CA GLY A 245 -42.63 -10.88 -102.76
C GLY A 245 -41.23 -11.34 -103.19
N THR A 246 -40.14 -10.77 -102.65
CA THR A 246 -38.75 -11.22 -102.92
C THR A 246 -38.26 -12.31 -101.97
N ARG A 247 -39.13 -12.77 -101.06
CA ARG A 247 -38.86 -13.82 -100.07
C ARG A 247 -39.51 -15.14 -100.50
N LYS A 248 -38.72 -16.20 -100.65
CA LYS A 248 -39.18 -17.54 -101.06
C LYS A 248 -38.90 -18.54 -99.93
N SER A 249 -39.95 -18.99 -99.24
CA SER A 249 -39.85 -20.06 -98.24
C SER A 249 -39.18 -21.31 -98.82
N PHE A 250 -38.32 -21.93 -98.03
CA PHE A 250 -37.84 -23.28 -98.32
C PHE A 250 -38.79 -24.32 -97.72
N ASN A 251 -38.87 -25.49 -98.37
CA ASN A 251 -39.50 -26.66 -97.79
C ASN A 251 -38.47 -27.38 -96.91
N PRO A 252 -38.71 -27.58 -95.60
CA PRO A 252 -37.67 -28.10 -94.69
C PRO A 252 -37.09 -29.46 -95.11
N SER A 253 -37.90 -30.38 -95.67
CA SER A 253 -37.44 -31.70 -96.13
C SER A 253 -36.38 -31.66 -97.23
N ASP A 254 -36.24 -30.52 -97.92
CA ASP A 254 -35.41 -30.40 -99.12
C ASP A 254 -34.03 -29.78 -98.81
N VAL A 255 -33.86 -29.24 -97.59
CA VAL A 255 -32.65 -28.49 -97.17
C VAL A 255 -32.20 -28.75 -95.74
N VAL A 256 -33.07 -29.24 -94.84
CA VAL A 256 -32.75 -29.48 -93.42
C VAL A 256 -32.52 -30.97 -93.18
N SER A 257 -31.44 -31.28 -92.47
CA SER A 257 -31.14 -32.62 -91.94
C SER A 257 -30.90 -32.51 -90.43
N ILE A 258 -31.81 -33.04 -89.62
CA ILE A 258 -31.61 -33.22 -88.17
C ILE A 258 -30.87 -34.54 -87.98
N THR A 259 -29.74 -34.55 -87.28
CA THR A 259 -28.94 -35.77 -87.04
C THR A 259 -29.25 -36.42 -85.69
N ASP A 260 -29.60 -35.60 -84.71
CA ASP A 260 -30.00 -35.96 -83.35
C ASP A 260 -30.73 -34.75 -82.70
N SER A 261 -31.17 -34.89 -81.45
CA SER A 261 -31.91 -33.86 -80.71
C SER A 261 -31.18 -32.52 -80.55
N ASN A 262 -29.85 -32.51 -80.73
CA ASN A 262 -28.98 -31.37 -80.44
C ASN A 262 -28.31 -30.81 -81.70
N HIS A 263 -28.35 -31.50 -82.85
CA HIS A 263 -27.64 -31.09 -84.05
C HIS A 263 -28.50 -31.12 -85.32
N PHE A 264 -28.41 -30.06 -86.10
CA PHE A 264 -28.99 -30.01 -87.44
C PHE A 264 -28.10 -29.28 -88.44
N THR A 265 -28.25 -29.67 -89.71
CA THR A 265 -27.59 -29.07 -90.87
C THR A 265 -28.63 -28.46 -91.79
N VAL A 266 -28.41 -27.22 -92.26
CA VAL A 266 -29.17 -26.60 -93.36
C VAL A 266 -28.27 -26.43 -94.57
N ASN A 267 -28.51 -27.22 -95.62
CA ASN A 267 -27.86 -27.08 -96.90
C ASN A 267 -28.57 -25.97 -97.71
N ALA A 268 -28.04 -24.75 -97.65
CA ALA A 268 -28.61 -23.58 -98.32
C ALA A 268 -28.38 -23.58 -99.85
N GLY A 269 -27.50 -24.46 -100.34
CA GLY A 269 -27.06 -24.51 -101.73
C GLY A 269 -26.32 -23.23 -102.14
N ASP A 270 -26.33 -22.91 -103.44
CA ASP A 270 -25.65 -21.72 -103.97
C ASP A 270 -26.35 -20.42 -103.54
N LEU A 271 -25.70 -19.61 -102.70
CA LEU A 271 -26.17 -18.30 -102.24
C LEU A 271 -25.66 -17.13 -103.11
N SER A 272 -25.12 -17.38 -104.30
CA SER A 272 -24.78 -16.31 -105.24
C SER A 272 -26.03 -15.54 -105.67
N GLY A 273 -26.11 -14.25 -105.31
CA GLY A 273 -27.27 -13.40 -105.59
C GLY A 273 -28.49 -13.64 -104.69
N ARG A 274 -28.36 -14.35 -103.56
CA ARG A 274 -29.44 -14.52 -102.55
C ARG A 274 -28.90 -14.78 -101.14
N GLY A 275 -29.64 -14.37 -100.11
CA GLY A 275 -29.42 -14.82 -98.73
C GLY A 275 -30.44 -15.86 -98.27
N ILE A 276 -30.22 -16.40 -97.08
CA ILE A 276 -31.12 -17.33 -96.39
C ILE A 276 -31.39 -16.86 -94.96
N TYR A 277 -32.63 -17.03 -94.52
CA TYR A 277 -33.09 -16.76 -93.17
C TYR A 277 -33.75 -18.01 -92.59
N VAL A 278 -33.18 -18.55 -91.51
CA VAL A 278 -33.63 -19.75 -90.81
C VAL A 278 -34.22 -19.36 -89.46
N ILE A 279 -35.34 -19.97 -89.09
CA ILE A 279 -36.09 -19.75 -87.85
C ILE A 279 -36.44 -21.12 -87.24
N TYR A 280 -36.14 -21.29 -85.97
CA TYR A 280 -36.51 -22.48 -85.19
C TYR A 280 -36.67 -22.08 -83.72
N ARG A 281 -37.16 -23.00 -82.90
CA ARG A 281 -37.36 -22.77 -81.46
C ARG A 281 -36.65 -23.86 -80.66
N THR A 282 -36.08 -23.49 -79.52
CA THR A 282 -35.63 -24.44 -78.50
C THR A 282 -36.41 -24.24 -77.22
N ARG A 283 -36.50 -25.30 -76.41
CA ARG A 283 -36.98 -25.27 -75.03
C ARG A 283 -35.77 -25.28 -74.09
N LEU A 284 -35.81 -24.48 -73.02
CA LEU A 284 -34.86 -24.54 -71.92
C LEU A 284 -35.13 -25.77 -71.06
N THR A 285 -34.11 -26.57 -70.80
CA THR A 285 -34.19 -27.78 -69.96
C THR A 285 -33.85 -27.49 -68.50
N GLU A 286 -32.95 -26.54 -68.26
CA GLU A 286 -32.45 -26.12 -66.93
C GLU A 286 -33.00 -24.74 -66.48
N PRO A 287 -32.99 -24.44 -65.16
CA PRO A 287 -33.33 -23.11 -64.65
C PRO A 287 -32.40 -22.01 -65.18
N VAL A 288 -32.92 -20.79 -65.29
CA VAL A 288 -32.15 -19.62 -65.76
C VAL A 288 -30.95 -19.33 -64.84
N ASP A 289 -29.73 -19.42 -65.38
CA ASP A 289 -28.54 -18.94 -64.70
C ASP A 289 -28.65 -17.45 -64.37
N LYS A 290 -28.73 -17.16 -63.07
CA LYS A 290 -28.86 -15.81 -62.50
C LYS A 290 -27.59 -14.96 -62.70
N VAL A 291 -26.44 -15.56 -63.02
CA VAL A 291 -25.18 -14.84 -63.29
C VAL A 291 -25.10 -14.36 -64.73
N THR A 292 -25.13 -15.26 -65.73
CA THR A 292 -25.01 -14.88 -67.14
C THR A 292 -26.30 -14.30 -67.73
N LYS A 293 -27.47 -14.74 -67.24
CA LYS A 293 -28.82 -14.34 -67.66
C LYS A 293 -29.07 -14.58 -69.17
N LYS A 294 -28.41 -15.59 -69.76
CA LYS A 294 -28.36 -15.85 -71.21
C LYS A 294 -28.43 -17.35 -71.50
N ALA A 295 -29.24 -17.75 -72.47
CA ALA A 295 -29.06 -19.03 -73.16
C ALA A 295 -28.08 -18.81 -74.32
N PHE A 296 -27.13 -19.70 -74.53
CA PHE A 296 -26.20 -19.65 -75.66
C PHE A 296 -26.57 -20.71 -76.69
N ASN A 297 -26.20 -20.51 -77.94
CA ASN A 297 -26.28 -21.55 -78.97
C ASN A 297 -25.25 -21.20 -80.06
N ASP A 298 -24.49 -22.18 -80.54
CA ASP A 298 -23.40 -21.96 -81.47
C ASP A 298 -23.76 -22.43 -82.89
N VAL A 299 -23.16 -21.79 -83.89
CA VAL A 299 -23.38 -22.12 -85.30
C VAL A 299 -22.06 -22.06 -86.07
N THR A 300 -21.85 -23.03 -86.95
CA THR A 300 -20.81 -23.02 -87.97
C THR A 300 -21.47 -22.76 -89.33
N VAL A 301 -20.87 -21.88 -90.14
CA VAL A 301 -21.28 -21.67 -91.53
C VAL A 301 -20.06 -21.92 -92.41
N THR A 302 -20.25 -22.69 -93.47
CA THR A 302 -19.23 -22.92 -94.50
C THR A 302 -19.70 -22.40 -95.86
N ALA A 303 -18.78 -21.87 -96.64
CA ALA A 303 -18.98 -21.40 -98.01
C ALA A 303 -17.96 -22.07 -98.93
N ASN A 304 -18.41 -22.77 -99.97
CA ASN A 304 -17.63 -23.62 -100.87
C ASN A 304 -16.68 -24.60 -100.13
N GLY A 305 -17.13 -25.13 -98.98
CA GLY A 305 -16.33 -26.06 -98.16
C GLY A 305 -15.20 -25.38 -97.35
N GLN A 306 -15.23 -24.06 -97.17
CA GLN A 306 -14.36 -23.32 -96.26
C GLN A 306 -15.19 -22.68 -95.14
N LYS A 307 -14.70 -22.71 -93.89
CA LYS A 307 -15.41 -22.06 -92.77
C LYS A 307 -15.43 -20.54 -92.95
N MET A 308 -16.59 -19.92 -92.73
CA MET A 308 -16.71 -18.46 -92.66
C MET A 308 -16.07 -17.92 -91.35
N PRO A 309 -15.74 -16.62 -91.27
CA PRO A 309 -15.12 -16.04 -90.07
C PRO A 309 -16.03 -16.13 -88.84
N ASP A 310 -15.45 -16.45 -87.69
CA ASP A 310 -16.21 -16.56 -86.43
C ASP A 310 -16.87 -15.23 -86.03
N LEU A 311 -18.06 -15.33 -85.43
CA LEU A 311 -18.81 -14.18 -84.93
C LEU A 311 -18.08 -13.49 -83.78
N VAL A 312 -18.01 -12.15 -83.83
CA VAL A 312 -17.34 -11.29 -82.82
C VAL A 312 -17.87 -11.48 -81.39
N SER A 313 -19.08 -12.02 -81.24
CA SER A 313 -19.63 -12.47 -79.96
C SER A 313 -20.33 -13.81 -80.13
N ARG A 314 -20.13 -14.74 -79.18
CA ARG A 314 -20.89 -16.01 -79.10
C ARG A 314 -22.40 -15.70 -79.13
N PRO A 315 -23.22 -16.33 -79.99
CA PRO A 315 -24.64 -16.03 -80.08
C PRO A 315 -25.37 -16.40 -78.79
N PHE A 316 -26.33 -15.55 -78.39
CA PHE A 316 -27.12 -15.76 -77.20
C PHE A 316 -28.56 -15.24 -77.35
N ALA A 317 -29.41 -15.67 -76.42
CA ALA A 317 -30.72 -15.11 -76.14
C ALA A 317 -30.73 -14.57 -74.70
N PRO A 318 -31.05 -13.29 -74.47
CA PRO A 318 -31.17 -12.78 -73.11
C PRO A 318 -32.44 -13.33 -72.46
N LEU A 319 -32.29 -13.88 -71.26
CA LEU A 319 -33.35 -14.55 -70.52
C LEU A 319 -33.99 -13.58 -69.51
N THR A 320 -35.29 -13.76 -69.29
CA THR A 320 -36.05 -13.08 -68.25
C THR A 320 -35.80 -13.80 -66.93
N THR A 321 -35.40 -13.05 -65.91
CA THR A 321 -35.09 -13.56 -64.57
C THR A 321 -35.61 -12.62 -63.49
N LEU A 322 -36.00 -13.20 -62.35
CA LEU A 322 -36.18 -12.56 -61.07
C LEU A 322 -35.13 -13.12 -60.11
N ASP A 323 -34.62 -12.27 -59.23
CA ASP A 323 -33.65 -12.65 -58.20
C ASP A 323 -33.69 -11.64 -57.03
N GLY A 324 -33.06 -11.99 -55.91
CA GLY A 324 -32.85 -11.06 -54.81
C GLY A 324 -32.27 -11.69 -53.54
N VAL A 325 -31.62 -10.84 -52.74
CA VAL A 325 -31.07 -11.18 -51.43
C VAL A 325 -31.59 -10.20 -50.38
N GLY A 326 -32.06 -10.72 -49.24
CA GLY A 326 -32.52 -9.91 -48.11
C GLY A 326 -31.72 -10.28 -46.88
N GLU A 327 -30.98 -9.33 -46.32
CA GLU A 327 -30.02 -9.59 -45.25
C GLU A 327 -30.09 -8.53 -44.15
N GLY A 328 -29.54 -8.89 -42.99
CA GLY A 328 -29.13 -7.97 -41.96
C GLY A 328 -27.95 -8.57 -41.20
N THR A 329 -27.34 -7.80 -40.32
CA THR A 329 -26.31 -8.27 -39.41
C THR A 329 -26.77 -8.18 -37.96
N ARG A 330 -26.08 -8.89 -37.07
CA ARG A 330 -26.22 -8.71 -35.62
C ARG A 330 -24.84 -8.47 -35.03
N SER A 331 -24.61 -7.25 -34.56
CA SER A 331 -23.46 -6.90 -33.73
C SER A 331 -23.47 -7.69 -32.41
N ASP A 332 -22.29 -7.94 -31.83
CA ASP A 332 -22.17 -8.46 -30.46
C ASP A 332 -21.85 -7.35 -29.46
N GLU A 333 -21.99 -7.62 -28.15
CA GLU A 333 -21.77 -6.65 -27.08
C GLU A 333 -20.88 -7.20 -25.94
N VAL A 334 -19.68 -6.63 -25.79
CA VAL A 334 -18.70 -7.02 -24.78
C VAL A 334 -18.79 -6.14 -23.54
N ILE A 335 -18.82 -6.76 -22.35
CA ILE A 335 -18.58 -6.11 -21.06
C ILE A 335 -17.14 -6.41 -20.63
N PHE A 336 -16.31 -5.36 -20.58
CA PHE A 336 -14.96 -5.46 -20.03
C PHE A 336 -15.03 -5.50 -18.49
N LYS A 337 -14.35 -6.47 -17.87
CA LYS A 337 -14.35 -6.64 -16.42
C LYS A 337 -13.03 -7.18 -15.89
N VAL A 338 -12.49 -6.51 -14.87
CA VAL A 338 -11.32 -6.94 -14.10
C VAL A 338 -11.57 -6.76 -12.60
N LYS A 339 -10.71 -7.31 -11.76
CA LYS A 339 -10.74 -7.19 -10.29
C LYS A 339 -9.86 -6.05 -9.82
N LYS A 340 -10.21 -5.46 -8.68
CA LYS A 340 -9.37 -4.53 -7.93
C LYS A 340 -9.22 -5.00 -6.49
N GLU A 341 -7.97 -5.12 -6.06
CA GLU A 341 -7.60 -5.49 -4.70
C GLU A 341 -6.80 -4.35 -4.04
N LEU A 342 -6.90 -4.31 -2.71
CA LEU A 342 -6.07 -3.48 -1.84
C LEU A 342 -5.62 -4.36 -0.68
N THR A 343 -4.31 -4.41 -0.43
CA THR A 343 -3.73 -5.07 0.74
C THR A 343 -3.41 -4.04 1.82
N GLY A 344 -3.40 -4.45 3.09
CA GLY A 344 -3.08 -3.59 4.23
C GLY A 344 -4.28 -2.87 4.87
N ARG A 345 -5.37 -2.62 4.13
CA ARG A 345 -6.69 -2.22 4.67
C ARG A 345 -7.83 -2.60 3.73
N ASN A 346 -9.07 -2.40 4.18
CA ASN A 346 -10.26 -2.55 3.34
C ASN A 346 -10.22 -1.58 2.14
N LEU A 347 -10.61 -2.11 0.98
CA LEU A 347 -10.88 -1.35 -0.25
C LEU A 347 -12.24 -0.64 -0.13
N ALA A 348 -12.27 0.66 -0.41
CA ALA A 348 -13.53 1.42 -0.48
C ALA A 348 -14.10 1.44 -1.91
N ASP A 349 -15.43 1.55 -2.02
CA ASP A 349 -16.10 1.79 -3.31
C ASP A 349 -15.71 3.18 -3.86
N GLY A 350 -15.51 3.28 -5.17
CA GLY A 350 -15.15 4.54 -5.82
C GLY A 350 -13.68 4.97 -5.68
N GLU A 351 -12.89 4.26 -4.87
CA GLU A 351 -11.55 4.67 -4.43
C GLU A 351 -10.50 4.74 -5.55
N PHE A 352 -10.55 3.82 -6.50
CA PHE A 352 -9.62 3.73 -7.62
C PHE A 352 -10.36 3.93 -8.95
N THR A 353 -9.72 4.65 -9.88
CA THR A 353 -10.28 5.03 -11.19
C THR A 353 -9.55 4.32 -12.31
N PHE A 354 -10.30 3.81 -13.28
CA PHE A 354 -9.81 2.99 -14.39
C PHE A 354 -10.32 3.50 -15.74
N ASP A 355 -9.43 3.61 -16.70
CA ASP A 355 -9.76 3.93 -18.10
C ASP A 355 -9.77 2.66 -18.94
N LEU A 356 -10.79 2.50 -19.79
CA LEU A 356 -10.74 1.62 -20.95
C LEU A 356 -10.27 2.44 -22.15
N ILE A 357 -9.18 2.01 -22.76
CA ILE A 357 -8.46 2.71 -23.82
C ILE A 357 -8.50 1.84 -25.07
N ASN A 358 -9.02 2.35 -26.19
CA ASN A 358 -8.90 1.69 -27.49
C ASN A 358 -7.51 1.98 -28.07
N LYS A 359 -6.72 0.94 -28.38
CA LYS A 359 -5.37 1.08 -28.93
C LYS A 359 -5.36 1.39 -30.42
N ASP A 360 -6.31 0.84 -31.17
CA ASP A 360 -6.41 0.98 -32.61
C ASP A 360 -6.96 2.38 -33.01
N ASP A 361 -7.82 2.98 -32.16
CA ASP A 361 -8.27 4.38 -32.26
C ASP A 361 -7.34 5.30 -31.46
N ASN A 362 -6.06 5.37 -31.84
CA ASN A 362 -5.04 6.33 -31.37
C ASN A 362 -4.88 6.45 -29.82
N ASN A 363 -5.03 5.36 -29.04
CA ASN A 363 -5.02 5.37 -27.56
C ASN A 363 -6.14 6.23 -26.94
N LYS A 364 -7.30 6.34 -27.60
CA LYS A 364 -8.47 7.07 -27.10
C LYS A 364 -9.11 6.36 -25.90
N VAL A 365 -9.30 7.11 -24.81
CA VAL A 365 -10.14 6.67 -23.69
C VAL A 365 -11.59 6.57 -24.18
N VAL A 366 -12.15 5.36 -24.17
CA VAL A 366 -13.55 5.11 -24.55
C VAL A 366 -14.50 5.12 -23.35
N GLN A 367 -14.01 4.79 -22.16
CA GLN A 367 -14.75 4.89 -20.89
C GLN A 367 -13.81 5.11 -19.71
N THR A 368 -14.31 5.77 -18.67
CA THR A 368 -13.70 5.82 -17.33
C THR A 368 -14.72 5.28 -16.32
N VAL A 369 -14.29 4.42 -15.40
CA VAL A 369 -15.11 3.88 -14.28
C VAL A 369 -14.29 3.82 -12.99
N THR A 370 -14.94 3.52 -11.88
CA THR A 370 -14.27 3.22 -10.59
C THR A 370 -14.54 1.79 -10.15
N ASN A 371 -13.81 1.30 -9.13
CA ASN A 371 -14.14 0.02 -8.52
C ASN A 371 -15.46 0.07 -7.72
N LYS A 372 -16.18 -1.05 -7.68
CA LYS A 372 -17.34 -1.33 -6.84
C LYS A 372 -17.27 -2.80 -6.38
N ASP A 373 -17.36 -3.06 -5.07
CA ASP A 373 -17.28 -4.41 -4.48
C ASP A 373 -16.05 -5.24 -4.94
N GLY A 374 -14.89 -4.58 -5.11
CA GLY A 374 -13.68 -5.21 -5.64
C GLY A 374 -13.69 -5.53 -7.14
N ALA A 375 -14.72 -5.12 -7.89
CA ALA A 375 -14.81 -5.27 -9.33
C ALA A 375 -14.68 -3.93 -10.06
N VAL A 376 -14.01 -3.94 -11.21
CA VAL A 376 -13.96 -2.86 -12.19
C VAL A 376 -14.76 -3.35 -13.40
N THR A 377 -15.95 -2.80 -13.62
CA THR A 377 -16.85 -3.25 -14.69
C THR A 377 -17.24 -2.07 -15.57
N PHE A 378 -16.92 -2.16 -16.85
CA PHE A 378 -17.25 -1.14 -17.84
C PHE A 378 -18.67 -1.33 -18.38
N LYS A 379 -19.26 -0.28 -18.98
CA LYS A 379 -20.49 -0.42 -19.76
C LYS A 379 -20.19 -1.22 -21.03
N LYS A 380 -21.18 -1.93 -21.56
CA LYS A 380 -21.05 -2.71 -22.80
C LYS A 380 -20.55 -1.87 -23.98
N LEU A 381 -19.61 -2.41 -24.76
CA LEU A 381 -19.21 -1.90 -26.09
C LEU A 381 -19.81 -2.80 -27.16
N ARG A 382 -20.29 -2.19 -28.25
CA ARG A 382 -20.93 -2.88 -29.38
C ARG A 382 -19.94 -3.04 -30.54
N PHE A 383 -19.79 -4.26 -31.03
CA PHE A 383 -18.86 -4.62 -32.10
C PHE A 383 -19.63 -4.94 -33.38
N LYS A 384 -19.67 -3.96 -34.30
CA LYS A 384 -20.36 -4.08 -35.61
C LYS A 384 -19.56 -4.86 -36.65
N ASN A 385 -18.24 -4.68 -36.66
CA ASN A 385 -17.34 -5.20 -37.67
C ASN A 385 -16.64 -6.46 -37.15
N GLU A 386 -16.30 -7.38 -38.06
CA GLU A 386 -15.37 -8.47 -37.75
C GLU A 386 -13.93 -7.97 -37.63
N GLY A 387 -13.05 -8.83 -37.11
CA GLY A 387 -11.62 -8.55 -36.94
C GLY A 387 -11.17 -8.55 -35.48
N THR A 388 -9.94 -8.12 -35.24
CA THR A 388 -9.31 -8.10 -33.92
C THR A 388 -9.14 -6.67 -33.44
N PHE A 389 -9.61 -6.37 -32.24
CA PHE A 389 -9.60 -5.05 -31.62
C PHE A 389 -8.81 -5.09 -30.31
N ASN A 390 -7.91 -4.13 -30.12
CA ASN A 390 -6.98 -4.08 -29.01
C ASN A 390 -7.36 -2.96 -28.04
N TYR A 391 -7.46 -3.32 -26.77
CA TYR A 391 -7.78 -2.40 -25.69
C TYR A 391 -6.75 -2.52 -24.56
N VAL A 392 -6.64 -1.46 -23.76
CA VAL A 392 -5.99 -1.50 -22.46
C VAL A 392 -6.97 -1.01 -21.41
N ILE A 393 -7.10 -1.74 -20.30
CA ILE A 393 -7.65 -1.20 -19.07
C ILE A 393 -6.47 -0.65 -18.26
N ARG A 394 -6.53 0.63 -17.87
CA ARG A 394 -5.46 1.32 -17.15
C ARG A 394 -5.95 1.81 -15.79
N GLU A 395 -5.22 1.50 -14.72
CA GLU A 395 -5.41 2.18 -13.43
C GLU A 395 -4.80 3.59 -13.49
N ARG A 396 -5.52 4.60 -13.00
CA ARG A 396 -4.97 5.95 -12.76
C ARG A 396 -4.21 6.00 -11.44
N ALA A 397 -3.06 6.67 -11.43
CA ALA A 397 -2.32 6.97 -10.20
C ALA A 397 -3.25 7.64 -9.18
N SER A 398 -3.38 7.03 -8.00
CA SER A 398 -4.41 7.39 -7.01
C SER A 398 -4.05 8.64 -6.21
N ASN A 399 -2.75 8.89 -6.00
CA ASN A 399 -2.19 9.93 -5.14
C ASN A 399 -2.71 9.86 -3.68
N LEU A 400 -3.25 8.71 -3.25
CA LEU A 400 -3.74 8.48 -1.90
C LEU A 400 -2.55 8.25 -0.95
N PRO A 401 -2.44 8.97 0.19
CA PRO A 401 -1.37 8.76 1.15
C PRO A 401 -1.31 7.30 1.65
N GLY A 402 -0.09 6.79 1.85
CA GLY A 402 0.17 5.40 2.25
C GLY A 402 -0.16 4.34 1.18
N VAL A 403 -0.76 4.70 0.04
CA VAL A 403 -1.08 3.76 -1.05
C VAL A 403 0.03 3.73 -2.10
N THR A 404 0.55 2.54 -2.38
CA THR A 404 1.31 2.26 -3.61
C THR A 404 0.37 1.58 -4.62
N ASN A 405 0.20 2.22 -5.78
CA ASN A 405 -0.54 1.68 -6.93
C ASN A 405 0.12 0.37 -7.46
N ASP A 406 -0.60 -0.37 -8.30
CA ASP A 406 -0.06 -1.55 -8.97
C ASP A 406 1.21 -1.20 -9.79
N ALA A 407 2.24 -2.04 -9.69
CA ALA A 407 3.50 -1.86 -10.41
C ALA A 407 3.33 -2.00 -11.93
N ASN A 408 2.28 -2.69 -12.39
CA ASN A 408 1.80 -2.59 -13.76
C ASN A 408 0.50 -1.77 -13.77
N SER A 409 0.52 -0.63 -14.47
CA SER A 409 -0.67 0.22 -14.61
C SER A 409 -1.66 -0.26 -15.66
N ASP A 410 -1.29 -1.21 -16.52
CA ASP A 410 -2.05 -1.64 -17.69
C ASP A 410 -2.47 -3.13 -17.63
N ILE A 411 -3.65 -3.44 -18.14
CA ILE A 411 -4.12 -4.79 -18.51
C ILE A 411 -4.41 -4.74 -20.01
N ASN A 412 -3.70 -5.54 -20.80
CA ASN A 412 -3.96 -5.64 -22.23
C ASN A 412 -5.15 -6.59 -22.46
N VAL A 413 -6.09 -6.17 -23.30
CA VAL A 413 -7.30 -6.91 -23.63
C VAL A 413 -7.46 -6.98 -25.14
N THR A 414 -7.61 -8.19 -25.68
CA THR A 414 -7.90 -8.41 -27.10
C THR A 414 -9.33 -8.89 -27.25
N VAL A 415 -10.07 -8.28 -28.18
CA VAL A 415 -11.41 -8.73 -28.59
C VAL A 415 -11.32 -9.21 -30.04
N THR A 416 -11.56 -10.50 -30.25
CA THR A 416 -11.62 -11.11 -31.59
C THR A 416 -13.07 -11.32 -31.97
N VAL A 417 -13.50 -10.72 -33.08
CA VAL A 417 -14.88 -10.77 -33.57
C VAL A 417 -14.91 -11.54 -34.88
N THR A 418 -15.65 -12.64 -34.91
CA THR A 418 -15.88 -13.44 -36.12
C THR A 418 -17.27 -13.18 -36.68
N ASP A 419 -17.42 -13.17 -38.00
CA ASP A 419 -18.73 -13.20 -38.66
C ASP A 419 -19.16 -14.63 -39.02
N ASN A 420 -20.47 -14.87 -38.98
CA ASN A 420 -21.10 -16.08 -39.48
C ASN A 420 -22.47 -15.71 -40.07
N ASN A 421 -22.54 -15.58 -41.39
CA ASN A 421 -23.74 -15.14 -42.13
C ASN A 421 -24.39 -13.86 -41.56
N GLY A 422 -23.58 -12.88 -41.17
CA GLY A 422 -24.00 -11.61 -40.59
C GLY A 422 -24.07 -11.57 -39.06
N VAL A 423 -24.07 -12.74 -38.40
CA VAL A 423 -23.98 -12.83 -36.93
C VAL A 423 -22.55 -12.63 -36.47
N LYS A 424 -22.27 -11.49 -35.83
CA LYS A 424 -21.00 -11.26 -35.14
C LYS A 424 -21.00 -11.97 -33.79
N THR A 425 -19.85 -12.52 -33.42
CA THR A 425 -19.59 -13.12 -32.10
C THR A 425 -18.23 -12.64 -31.59
N ALA A 426 -18.16 -12.10 -30.38
CA ALA A 426 -16.96 -11.49 -29.80
C ALA A 426 -16.37 -12.36 -28.68
N ALA A 427 -15.14 -12.85 -28.88
CA ALA A 427 -14.32 -13.50 -27.86
C ALA A 427 -13.35 -12.49 -27.23
N VAL A 428 -13.18 -12.55 -25.90
CA VAL A 428 -12.36 -11.59 -25.13
C VAL A 428 -11.27 -12.32 -24.37
N THR A 429 -10.03 -11.87 -24.50
CA THR A 429 -8.88 -12.35 -23.73
C THR A 429 -8.19 -11.21 -23.00
N TYR A 430 -7.67 -11.49 -21.81
CA TYR A 430 -6.96 -10.54 -20.95
C TYR A 430 -5.56 -11.11 -20.66
N ASP A 431 -4.53 -10.27 -20.55
CA ASP A 431 -3.20 -10.71 -20.11
C ASP A 431 -3.13 -11.00 -18.60
N ARG A 432 -3.97 -10.33 -17.80
CA ARG A 432 -4.24 -10.61 -16.38
C ARG A 432 -5.64 -10.14 -15.97
N GLU A 433 -6.16 -10.66 -14.86
CA GLU A 433 -7.52 -10.34 -14.39
C GLU A 433 -7.60 -9.29 -13.26
N THR A 434 -6.50 -8.95 -12.60
CA THR A 434 -6.51 -8.22 -11.32
C THR A 434 -5.49 -7.08 -11.30
N PHE A 435 -5.92 -5.93 -10.77
CA PHE A 435 -5.06 -4.88 -10.23
C PHE A 435 -4.89 -5.05 -8.72
N THR A 436 -3.65 -5.05 -8.21
CA THR A 436 -3.37 -5.24 -6.78
C THR A 436 -2.50 -4.11 -6.24
N ASN A 437 -3.06 -3.32 -5.33
CA ASN A 437 -2.37 -2.19 -4.69
C ASN A 437 -2.04 -2.53 -3.25
N THR A 438 -1.12 -1.77 -2.65
CA THR A 438 -0.74 -1.94 -1.24
C THR A 438 -0.98 -0.65 -0.46
N TYR A 439 -1.49 -0.77 0.76
CA TYR A 439 -1.55 0.31 1.75
C TYR A 439 -0.58 -0.01 2.89
N LYS A 440 0.29 0.94 3.21
CA LYS A 440 1.22 0.84 4.33
C LYS A 440 1.41 2.20 4.98
N LEU A 441 1.29 2.24 6.30
CA LEU A 441 1.57 3.42 7.10
C LEU A 441 3.09 3.67 7.19
N GLU A 442 3.48 4.94 7.11
CA GLU A 442 4.80 5.38 7.54
C GLU A 442 4.87 5.32 9.08
N PRO A 443 5.89 4.67 9.68
CA PRO A 443 5.95 4.44 11.13
C PRO A 443 6.34 5.72 11.90
N ALA A 444 5.78 5.87 13.10
CA ALA A 444 6.16 6.95 14.01
C ALA A 444 7.38 6.55 14.86
N SER A 445 8.03 7.53 15.48
CA SER A 445 8.97 7.28 16.58
C SER A 445 8.78 8.31 17.70
N ALA A 446 9.08 7.91 18.95
CA ALA A 446 9.05 8.78 20.11
C ALA A 446 10.31 8.61 20.97
N VAL A 447 10.71 9.69 21.65
CA VAL A 447 11.83 9.67 22.60
C VAL A 447 11.30 10.01 23.99
N ILE A 448 11.50 9.09 24.93
CA ILE A 448 11.17 9.26 26.34
C ILE A 448 12.40 9.80 27.08
N THR A 449 12.15 10.74 27.97
CA THR A 449 13.15 11.52 28.73
C THR A 449 12.73 11.65 30.18
N ALA A 450 13.70 11.94 31.06
CA ALA A 450 13.48 12.29 32.46
C ALA A 450 14.58 13.23 32.96
N LYS A 451 14.36 13.85 34.12
CA LYS A 451 15.35 14.66 34.83
C LYS A 451 15.76 13.96 36.12
N LYS A 452 17.03 14.12 36.49
CA LYS A 452 17.61 13.69 37.76
C LYS A 452 18.10 14.89 38.56
N VAL A 453 17.73 14.92 39.84
CA VAL A 453 18.25 15.84 40.84
C VAL A 453 18.94 15.04 41.94
N LEU A 454 19.97 15.63 42.54
CA LEU A 454 20.64 15.15 43.75
C LEU A 454 20.75 16.34 44.71
N ASP A 455 19.99 16.31 45.79
CA ASP A 455 20.06 17.32 46.84
C ASP A 455 21.19 17.00 47.82
N GLY A 456 21.89 18.03 48.32
CA GLY A 456 22.95 17.88 49.33
C GLY A 456 24.32 17.44 48.79
N LYS A 457 24.44 17.01 47.53
CA LYS A 457 25.71 16.68 46.86
C LYS A 457 25.65 17.04 45.38
N ALA A 458 26.79 17.43 44.78
CA ALA A 458 26.89 17.65 43.34
C ALA A 458 26.60 16.37 42.53
N LEU A 459 25.81 16.49 41.46
CA LEU A 459 25.44 15.38 40.60
C LEU A 459 26.61 14.96 39.70
N GLU A 460 26.96 13.68 39.73
CA GLU A 460 27.94 13.05 38.84
C GLU A 460 27.24 12.52 37.58
N ALA A 461 27.88 12.64 36.41
CA ALA A 461 27.39 12.05 35.16
C ALA A 461 27.46 10.51 35.19
N GLU A 462 26.55 9.86 34.47
CA GLU A 462 26.42 8.41 34.31
C GLU A 462 26.19 7.63 35.64
N LYS A 463 25.95 8.33 36.75
CA LYS A 463 25.99 7.81 38.12
C LYS A 463 24.72 7.06 38.54
N TYR A 464 23.55 7.51 38.08
CA TYR A 464 22.25 6.94 38.41
C TYR A 464 21.61 6.32 37.17
N THR A 465 21.04 5.12 37.33
CA THR A 465 20.46 4.33 36.23
C THR A 465 18.94 4.31 36.33
N PHE A 466 18.27 4.50 35.20
CA PHE A 466 16.82 4.54 35.07
C PHE A 466 16.35 3.43 34.14
N LYS A 467 15.27 2.75 34.53
CA LYS A 467 14.66 1.65 33.80
C LYS A 467 13.30 2.07 33.28
N LEU A 468 13.11 1.93 31.97
CA LEU A 468 11.86 2.11 31.26
C LEU A 468 11.32 0.73 30.87
N THR A 469 10.09 0.40 31.26
CA THR A 469 9.46 -0.92 31.01
C THR A 469 8.08 -0.74 30.39
N GLU A 470 7.83 -1.37 29.25
CA GLU A 470 6.53 -1.40 28.60
C GLU A 470 5.50 -2.23 29.38
N VAL A 471 4.27 -1.73 29.49
CA VAL A 471 3.17 -2.37 30.21
C VAL A 471 2.20 -3.01 29.22
N GLY A 472 2.08 -4.35 29.28
CA GLY A 472 1.12 -5.11 28.48
C GLY A 472 1.47 -5.31 26.99
N GLY A 473 2.61 -4.75 26.54
CA GLY A 473 3.15 -4.94 25.19
C GLY A 473 4.13 -6.12 25.09
N ASN A 474 5.22 -5.92 24.35
CA ASN A 474 6.26 -6.92 24.09
C ASN A 474 7.25 -7.11 25.27
N ASN A 475 6.96 -6.51 26.44
CA ASN A 475 7.88 -6.37 27.58
C ASN A 475 9.20 -5.70 27.19
N LEU A 476 9.16 -4.66 26.34
CA LEU A 476 10.32 -3.83 26.04
C LEU A 476 10.90 -3.23 27.33
N GLU A 477 12.18 -3.51 27.58
CA GLU A 477 12.95 -2.95 28.68
C GLU A 477 14.13 -2.16 28.12
N LEU A 478 14.23 -0.88 28.46
CA LEU A 478 15.35 0.00 28.13
C LEU A 478 15.95 0.57 29.42
N GLN A 479 17.25 0.83 29.39
CA GLN A 479 17.97 1.49 30.47
C GLN A 479 18.75 2.69 29.94
N ALA A 480 18.83 3.75 30.74
CA ALA A 480 19.59 4.95 30.47
C ALA A 480 20.15 5.51 31.79
N THR A 481 21.23 6.28 31.74
CA THR A 481 21.80 6.99 32.89
C THR A 481 21.56 8.50 32.76
N ASN A 482 21.80 9.25 33.84
CA ASN A 482 21.79 10.72 33.80
C ASN A 482 23.07 11.27 33.13
N ASP A 483 22.97 12.40 32.42
CA ASP A 483 24.13 13.19 32.02
C ASP A 483 24.63 14.12 33.16
N ALA A 484 25.63 14.96 32.88
CA ALA A 484 26.18 15.92 33.84
C ALA A 484 25.19 17.04 34.26
N ASN A 485 24.16 17.31 33.46
CA ASN A 485 23.07 18.24 33.76
C ASN A 485 21.92 17.55 34.50
N GLY A 486 21.97 16.23 34.64
CA GLY A 486 20.89 15.39 35.15
C GLY A 486 19.83 15.01 34.10
N ASP A 487 20.03 15.29 32.82
CA ASP A 487 19.10 14.89 31.76
C ASP A 487 19.28 13.41 31.41
N ILE A 488 18.16 12.68 31.30
CA ILE A 488 18.09 11.25 30.98
C ILE A 488 17.37 11.10 29.66
N LYS A 489 17.94 10.36 28.71
CA LYS A 489 17.38 10.14 27.37
C LYS A 489 17.46 8.68 26.96
N PHE A 490 16.30 8.05 26.76
CA PHE A 490 16.23 6.68 26.27
C PHE A 490 16.42 6.62 24.74
N LEU A 491 16.76 5.45 24.22
CA LEU A 491 16.74 5.19 22.78
C LEU A 491 15.32 5.40 22.23
N GLY A 492 15.22 5.96 21.02
CA GLY A 492 13.91 6.19 20.37
C GLY A 492 13.16 4.88 20.12
N ILE A 493 11.88 4.86 20.45
CA ILE A 493 10.99 3.71 20.23
C ILE A 493 10.22 3.96 18.93
N ASN A 494 10.17 2.94 18.06
CA ASN A 494 9.45 2.98 16.78
C ASN A 494 8.08 2.31 16.91
N TYR A 495 7.08 2.85 16.23
CA TYR A 495 5.68 2.39 16.26
C TYR A 495 5.18 2.12 14.83
N ASP A 496 4.78 0.87 14.58
CA ASP A 496 4.30 0.40 13.27
C ASP A 496 2.77 0.34 13.16
N LYS A 497 2.06 0.68 14.24
CA LYS A 497 0.61 0.58 14.40
C LYS A 497 0.08 1.73 15.24
N GLU A 498 -1.20 2.06 15.06
CA GLU A 498 -1.95 2.91 15.99
C GLU A 498 -2.15 2.22 17.34
N GLY A 499 -2.25 3.01 18.40
CA GLY A 499 -2.49 2.48 19.74
C GLY A 499 -2.17 3.47 20.86
N THR A 500 -2.23 2.98 22.10
CA THR A 500 -1.77 3.71 23.29
C THR A 500 -0.81 2.82 24.07
N TYR A 501 0.47 3.16 23.98
CA TYR A 501 1.57 2.41 24.57
C TYR A 501 1.91 3.03 25.92
N THR A 502 1.97 2.22 26.97
CA THR A 502 2.18 2.71 28.35
C THR A 502 3.48 2.15 28.91
N TYR A 503 4.30 3.03 29.48
CA TYR A 503 5.61 2.70 30.03
C TYR A 503 5.70 3.10 31.50
N LYS A 504 6.25 2.22 32.33
CA LYS A 504 6.70 2.52 33.69
C LYS A 504 8.14 2.97 33.63
N LEU A 505 8.45 4.11 34.25
CA LEU A 505 9.78 4.68 34.35
C LEU A 505 10.16 4.81 35.82
N LYS A 506 11.32 4.25 36.20
CA LYS A 506 11.77 4.18 37.59
C LYS A 506 13.29 4.34 37.71
N GLU A 507 13.79 4.94 38.79
CA GLU A 507 15.20 4.80 39.19
C GLU A 507 15.48 3.35 39.63
N VAL A 508 16.66 2.84 39.24
CA VAL A 508 17.22 1.59 39.75
C VAL A 508 18.01 1.93 41.01
N ALA A 509 17.48 1.57 42.18
CA ALA A 509 18.12 1.84 43.47
C ALA A 509 19.53 1.23 43.52
N GLY A 510 20.53 2.08 43.78
CA GLY A 510 21.93 1.71 43.93
C GLY A 510 22.33 1.48 45.39
N ASN A 511 23.61 1.66 45.69
CA ASN A 511 24.22 1.41 46.99
C ASN A 511 25.20 2.51 47.45
N GLU A 512 25.07 3.74 46.94
CA GLU A 512 25.91 4.87 47.36
C GLU A 512 25.55 5.30 48.79
N ALA A 513 26.52 5.22 49.70
CA ALA A 513 26.32 5.56 51.11
C ALA A 513 25.90 7.03 51.27
N GLY A 514 24.94 7.28 52.17
CA GLY A 514 24.36 8.60 52.40
C GLY A 514 23.30 9.04 51.38
N VAL A 515 23.13 8.32 50.26
CA VAL A 515 22.09 8.63 49.25
C VAL A 515 20.79 7.88 49.57
N THR A 516 19.69 8.62 49.68
CA THR A 516 18.33 8.06 49.63
C THR A 516 17.84 8.14 48.18
N TYR A 517 17.63 6.98 47.56
CA TYR A 517 17.22 6.82 46.16
C TYR A 517 15.72 7.09 45.97
N ASP A 518 15.32 7.57 44.80
CA ASP A 518 13.92 7.85 44.50
C ASP A 518 13.17 6.55 44.21
N SER A 519 12.20 6.23 45.06
CA SER A 519 11.38 5.01 44.93
C SER A 519 10.19 5.15 43.97
N THR A 520 9.90 6.37 43.51
CA THR A 520 8.74 6.73 42.70
C THR A 520 8.76 6.01 41.35
N GLU A 521 7.59 5.60 40.88
CA GLU A 521 7.40 5.04 39.54
C GLU A 521 6.49 5.99 38.74
N HIS A 522 7.03 6.57 37.67
CA HIS A 522 6.27 7.44 36.77
C HIS A 522 5.67 6.64 35.63
N THR A 523 4.49 7.04 35.18
CA THR A 523 3.85 6.49 33.98
C THR A 523 4.00 7.47 32.82
N VAL A 524 4.56 6.99 31.71
CA VAL A 524 4.66 7.73 30.44
C VAL A 524 3.78 7.03 29.43
N THR A 525 2.98 7.79 28.69
CA THR A 525 2.04 7.25 27.70
C THR A 525 2.34 7.82 26.33
N VAL A 526 2.52 6.95 25.33
CA VAL A 526 2.68 7.32 23.92
C VAL A 526 1.40 6.93 23.19
N THR A 527 0.62 7.91 22.75
CA THR A 527 -0.55 7.71 21.90
C THR A 527 -0.13 7.88 20.45
N VAL A 528 -0.41 6.86 19.63
CA VAL A 528 -0.02 6.80 18.21
C VAL A 528 -1.28 6.74 17.36
N THR A 529 -1.43 7.71 16.45
CA THR A 529 -2.62 7.91 15.61
C THR A 529 -2.26 8.04 14.14
N GLU A 530 -3.12 7.56 13.25
CA GLU A 530 -3.02 7.79 11.81
C GLU A 530 -3.40 9.24 11.45
N ASN A 531 -2.61 9.87 10.59
CA ASN A 531 -2.89 11.21 10.07
C ASN A 531 -2.36 11.35 8.63
N ASN A 532 -3.21 11.11 7.64
CA ASN A 532 -2.90 11.14 6.21
C ASN A 532 -1.83 10.11 5.80
N GLY A 533 -2.06 8.83 6.08
CA GLY A 533 -1.26 7.69 5.60
C GLY A 533 0.08 7.47 6.33
N LYS A 534 0.32 8.24 7.39
CA LYS A 534 1.47 8.13 8.29
C LYS A 534 0.99 8.05 9.74
N LEU A 535 1.82 7.52 10.63
CA LEU A 535 1.59 7.57 12.06
C LEU A 535 2.24 8.81 12.69
N GLU A 536 1.56 9.41 13.66
CA GLU A 536 2.08 10.46 14.53
C GLU A 536 2.03 9.99 15.99
N ALA A 537 3.08 10.26 16.77
CA ALA A 537 3.21 9.82 18.16
C ALA A 537 3.26 11.01 19.13
N ALA A 538 2.28 11.11 20.02
CA ALA A 538 2.21 12.11 21.07
C ALA A 538 2.60 11.49 22.43
N VAL A 539 3.49 12.13 23.19
CA VAL A 539 3.98 11.64 24.49
C VAL A 539 3.41 12.45 25.65
N ALA A 540 2.61 11.81 26.50
CA ALA A 540 2.11 12.36 27.75
C ALA A 540 2.92 11.83 28.95
N GLY A 541 3.13 12.68 29.96
CA GLY A 541 3.93 12.34 31.15
C GLY A 541 5.45 12.30 30.91
N ASN A 542 5.93 12.82 29.78
CA ASN A 542 7.37 12.88 29.45
C ASN A 542 8.12 13.85 30.38
N ASN A 543 9.42 13.62 30.55
CA ASN A 543 10.32 14.39 31.40
C ASN A 543 9.93 14.52 32.90
N PRO A 544 9.55 13.44 33.60
CA PRO A 544 9.40 13.48 35.06
C PRO A 544 10.74 13.69 35.76
N THR A 545 10.73 14.24 36.97
CA THR A 545 11.95 14.50 37.76
C THR A 545 12.07 13.52 38.92
N PHE A 546 13.14 12.72 38.92
CA PHE A 546 13.56 11.90 40.05
C PHE A 546 14.49 12.70 40.97
N THR A 547 14.28 12.62 42.28
CA THR A 547 15.04 13.41 43.27
C THR A 547 15.59 12.53 44.39
N ASN A 548 16.91 12.49 44.53
CA ASN A 548 17.58 11.76 45.61
C ASN A 548 18.15 12.77 46.59
N SER A 549 18.14 12.45 47.88
CA SER A 549 18.80 13.28 48.90
C SER A 549 20.08 12.61 49.41
N TYR A 550 21.20 13.32 49.36
CA TYR A 550 22.42 12.97 50.07
C TYR A 550 22.42 13.59 51.47
N LYS A 551 22.89 12.83 52.47
CA LYS A 551 23.19 13.35 53.81
C LYS A 551 24.51 12.79 54.34
N ASP A 552 25.31 13.69 54.90
CA ASP A 552 26.45 13.38 55.75
C ASP A 552 26.30 14.07 57.11
N TYR A 553 27.18 13.70 58.03
CA TYR A 553 27.19 14.16 59.42
C TYR A 553 28.63 14.48 59.86
N GLY A 554 28.76 15.50 60.70
CA GLY A 554 30.02 15.91 61.32
C GLY A 554 30.36 15.13 62.59
N VAL A 555 31.58 15.32 63.07
CA VAL A 555 32.06 14.79 64.36
C VAL A 555 32.64 15.96 65.16
N SER A 556 32.18 16.08 66.41
CA SER A 556 32.59 17.14 67.33
C SER A 556 33.17 16.54 68.62
N TYR A 557 34.00 17.32 69.31
CA TYR A 557 34.62 16.94 70.58
C TYR A 557 34.29 18.00 71.63
N GLU A 558 34.19 17.58 72.89
CA GLU A 558 34.07 18.46 74.05
C GLU A 558 34.86 17.87 75.22
N PHE A 559 35.50 18.70 76.03
CA PHE A 559 36.13 18.27 77.28
C PHE A 559 35.39 18.84 78.49
N LEU A 560 35.16 17.98 79.49
CA LEU A 560 34.55 18.32 80.76
C LEU A 560 35.43 17.83 81.92
N SER A 561 35.37 18.54 83.05
CA SER A 561 35.96 18.04 84.30
C SER A 561 35.12 16.91 84.89
N SER A 562 35.77 15.86 85.38
CA SER A 562 35.15 14.83 86.23
C SER A 562 35.29 15.11 87.74
N ASN A 563 36.07 16.13 88.13
CA ASN A 563 36.27 16.51 89.53
C ASN A 563 35.32 17.68 89.91
N PRO A 564 34.29 17.48 90.76
CA PRO A 564 33.32 18.52 91.09
C PRO A 564 33.88 19.74 91.84
N ALA A 565 35.04 19.60 92.50
CA ALA A 565 35.71 20.72 93.18
C ALA A 565 36.45 21.64 92.18
N TYR A 566 36.73 21.14 90.97
CA TYR A 566 37.44 21.86 89.91
C TYR A 566 36.64 21.72 88.60
N PRO A 567 35.45 22.36 88.47
CA PRO A 567 34.57 22.15 87.32
C PRO A 567 35.09 22.77 86.02
N ASN A 568 35.92 23.80 86.12
CA ASN A 568 36.46 24.54 84.97
C ASN A 568 37.81 23.94 84.53
N LEU A 569 37.94 23.63 83.24
CA LEU A 569 39.21 23.17 82.66
C LEU A 569 40.12 24.37 82.34
N PRO A 570 41.45 24.27 82.57
CA PRO A 570 42.40 25.31 82.19
C PRO A 570 42.65 25.28 80.67
N LYS A 571 43.21 26.38 80.14
CA LYS A 571 43.41 26.55 78.70
C LYS A 571 44.33 25.47 78.10
N GLU A 572 45.33 25.05 78.87
CA GLU A 572 46.29 24.01 78.55
C GLU A 572 45.65 22.62 78.38
N VAL A 573 44.43 22.43 78.88
CA VAL A 573 43.61 21.23 78.64
C VAL A 573 42.63 21.45 77.49
N THR A 574 41.99 22.62 77.38
CA THR A 574 41.05 22.90 76.27
C THR A 574 41.73 22.98 74.90
N ASP A 575 42.99 23.43 74.86
CA ASP A 575 43.78 23.52 73.62
C ASP A 575 44.25 22.14 73.11
N LEU A 576 44.03 21.06 73.86
CA LEU A 576 44.28 19.67 73.43
C LEU A 576 43.07 19.02 72.75
N LEU A 577 41.97 19.75 72.57
CA LEU A 577 40.71 19.24 72.02
C LEU A 577 40.88 18.78 70.55
N PRO A 578 40.59 17.51 70.22
CA PRO A 578 40.70 17.02 68.85
C PRO A 578 39.72 17.70 67.91
N ALA A 579 40.09 17.77 66.63
CA ALA A 579 39.23 18.24 65.55
C ALA A 579 38.96 17.12 64.54
N ASP A 580 37.76 17.13 63.94
CA ASP A 580 37.51 16.37 62.72
C ASP A 580 36.86 17.24 61.64
N THR A 581 37.44 17.17 60.44
CA THR A 581 36.95 17.82 59.23
C THR A 581 36.34 16.82 58.25
N ASN A 582 36.45 15.52 58.54
CA ASN A 582 35.78 14.47 57.79
C ASN A 582 34.26 14.59 57.95
N ARG A 583 33.54 14.14 56.93
CA ARG A 583 32.07 14.02 56.95
C ARG A 583 31.69 12.57 56.70
N TYR A 584 30.73 12.07 57.47
CA TYR A 584 30.45 10.66 57.60
C TYR A 584 28.99 10.34 57.28
N THR A 585 28.75 9.21 56.61
CA THR A 585 27.41 8.77 56.24
C THR A 585 26.77 7.93 57.35
N SER A 586 25.43 7.86 57.38
CA SER A 586 24.70 6.92 58.25
C SER A 586 25.24 5.49 58.13
N GLY A 587 25.42 4.82 59.27
CA GLY A 587 25.98 3.47 59.37
C GLY A 587 27.51 3.43 59.46
N THR A 588 28.23 4.53 59.27
CA THR A 588 29.69 4.56 59.48
C THR A 588 30.02 4.59 60.97
N ASN A 589 30.83 3.63 61.43
CA ASN A 589 31.45 3.70 62.76
C ASN A 589 32.67 4.64 62.72
N VAL A 590 32.76 5.54 63.69
CA VAL A 590 33.85 6.50 63.83
C VAL A 590 34.54 6.29 65.17
N ASP A 591 35.86 6.14 65.15
CA ASP A 591 36.69 6.01 66.35
C ASP A 591 37.12 7.39 66.87
N ALA A 592 37.13 7.55 68.19
CA ALA A 592 37.40 8.82 68.86
C ALA A 592 38.90 9.16 68.84
N LYS A 593 39.26 10.24 68.13
CA LYS A 593 40.61 10.81 68.17
C LYS A 593 41.01 11.16 69.61
N GLN A 594 42.21 10.78 70.00
CA GLN A 594 42.74 11.06 71.34
C GLN A 594 43.36 12.47 71.40
N PRO A 595 43.35 13.15 72.56
CA PRO A 595 44.09 14.40 72.74
C PRO A 595 45.59 14.21 72.53
N ALA A 596 46.28 15.27 72.10
CA ALA A 596 47.73 15.25 71.87
C ALA A 596 48.58 15.02 73.13
N LYS A 597 47.99 15.15 74.33
CA LYS A 597 48.52 14.72 75.62
C LYS A 597 47.38 14.19 76.48
N THR A 598 47.64 13.18 77.30
CA THR A 598 46.68 12.64 78.28
C THR A 598 46.95 13.11 79.72
N SER A 599 47.92 13.98 79.93
CA SER A 599 48.21 14.60 81.22
C SER A 599 48.82 16.00 81.05
N VAL A 600 48.46 16.92 81.95
CA VAL A 600 48.88 18.32 81.96
C VAL A 600 49.11 18.77 83.41
N THR A 601 50.35 19.01 83.80
CA THR A 601 50.69 19.59 85.11
C THR A 601 50.63 21.12 85.06
N VAL A 602 49.96 21.71 86.05
CA VAL A 602 49.90 23.15 86.33
C VAL A 602 50.44 23.42 87.74
N SER A 603 50.60 24.67 88.15
CA SER A 603 51.19 25.05 89.45
C SER A 603 50.47 24.50 90.67
N GLU A 604 49.17 24.20 90.56
CA GLU A 604 48.34 23.72 91.68
C GLU A 604 48.24 22.18 91.75
N GLY A 605 48.63 21.46 90.70
CA GLY A 605 48.40 20.02 90.57
C GLY A 605 48.42 19.52 89.12
N THR A 606 47.99 18.28 88.89
CA THR A 606 48.00 17.66 87.55
C THR A 606 46.60 17.25 87.09
N TRP A 607 46.26 17.68 85.89
CA TRP A 607 45.11 17.21 85.12
C TRP A 607 45.47 15.93 84.36
N THR A 608 44.56 14.95 84.35
CA THR A 608 44.71 13.66 83.68
C THR A 608 43.46 13.30 82.91
N PHE A 609 43.62 12.83 81.67
CA PHE A 609 42.53 12.41 80.79
C PHE A 609 42.07 11.00 81.17
N GLU A 610 40.79 10.85 81.53
CA GLU A 610 40.19 9.58 81.93
C GLU A 610 39.53 8.82 80.76
N GLY A 611 39.50 9.42 79.57
CA GLY A 611 38.91 8.86 78.35
C GLY A 611 37.59 9.52 77.95
N TYR A 612 36.91 8.91 76.97
CA TYR A 612 35.60 9.36 76.48
C TYR A 612 34.45 8.76 77.30
N ALA A 613 33.43 9.58 77.57
CA ALA A 613 32.43 9.33 78.61
C ALA A 613 31.42 8.20 78.33
N GLU A 614 31.28 7.79 77.06
CA GLU A 614 30.40 6.70 76.62
C GLU A 614 31.22 5.53 76.04
N SER A 615 32.04 5.83 75.05
CA SER A 615 32.86 4.87 74.30
C SER A 615 33.97 5.59 73.54
N ASN A 616 35.01 4.84 73.14
CA ASN A 616 36.03 5.33 72.21
C ASN A 616 35.62 5.20 70.72
N ALA A 617 34.37 4.85 70.43
CA ALA A 617 33.82 4.77 69.07
C ALA A 617 32.29 4.92 69.08
N GLN A 618 31.73 5.66 68.13
CA GLN A 618 30.29 5.87 67.95
C GLN A 618 29.91 5.63 66.49
N THR A 619 28.75 5.01 66.25
CA THR A 619 28.20 4.84 64.89
C THR A 619 27.27 5.99 64.54
N VAL A 620 27.47 6.59 63.37
CA VAL A 620 26.61 7.64 62.82
C VAL A 620 25.23 7.06 62.48
N VAL A 621 24.17 7.71 62.94
CA VAL A 621 22.78 7.31 62.66
C VAL A 621 22.07 8.41 61.87
N ASP A 622 21.59 9.45 62.54
CA ASP A 622 20.69 10.47 61.99
C ASP A 622 21.12 11.92 62.32
N LYS A 623 22.30 12.09 62.91
CA LYS A 623 22.84 13.36 63.43
C LYS A 623 24.36 13.33 63.58
N ASP A 624 24.94 14.52 63.72
CA ASP A 624 26.35 14.73 64.06
C ASP A 624 26.72 14.04 65.39
N LEU A 625 27.92 13.47 65.45
CA LEU A 625 28.46 12.81 66.64
C LEU A 625 29.15 13.81 67.57
N LYS A 626 29.14 13.50 68.87
CA LYS A 626 29.82 14.30 69.91
C LYS A 626 30.55 13.41 70.91
N PHE A 627 31.87 13.42 70.84
CA PHE A 627 32.73 12.71 71.79
C PHE A 627 33.05 13.61 72.99
N THR A 628 32.50 13.27 74.15
CA THR A 628 32.69 14.04 75.39
C THR A 628 33.80 13.39 76.22
N GLY A 629 34.96 14.01 76.27
CA GLY A 629 36.15 13.54 77.00
C GLY A 629 36.20 14.06 78.44
N LYS A 630 36.65 13.24 79.39
CA LYS A 630 36.72 13.58 80.81
C LYS A 630 38.16 13.82 81.28
N TRP A 631 38.34 14.87 82.08
CA TRP A 631 39.61 15.21 82.71
C TRP A 631 39.44 15.35 84.23
N ASN A 632 40.34 14.74 85.00
CA ASN A 632 40.34 14.76 86.47
C ASN A 632 41.57 15.54 86.98
N PHE A 633 41.45 16.18 88.13
CA PHE A 633 42.49 17.02 88.73
C PHE A 633 42.98 16.47 90.08
N THR A 634 44.30 16.33 90.22
CA THR A 634 44.98 15.89 91.45
C THR A 634 45.89 17.01 91.98
N PRO A 635 45.59 17.63 93.15
CA PRO A 635 46.40 18.69 93.74
C PRO A 635 47.82 18.27 94.17
N ALA A 636 48.73 19.24 94.28
CA ALA A 636 50.11 19.04 94.75
C ALA A 636 50.25 18.96 96.29
N PRO A 637 51.26 18.25 96.83
CA PRO A 637 51.52 18.11 98.28
C PRO A 637 52.20 19.34 98.92
N LYS A 638 52.27 19.35 100.27
CA LYS A 638 52.89 20.40 101.11
C LYS A 638 53.67 19.81 102.30
N TYR A 639 54.57 20.62 102.87
CA TYR A 639 55.60 20.21 103.84
C TYR A 639 55.81 21.23 104.98
N LYS A 640 56.53 20.85 106.05
CA LYS A 640 56.67 21.60 107.33
C LYS A 640 58.12 21.69 107.83
N VAL A 641 58.37 22.54 108.83
CA VAL A 641 59.70 22.82 109.41
C VAL A 641 59.72 22.67 110.93
N THR A 642 60.84 22.17 111.49
CA THR A 642 61.02 21.85 112.92
C THR A 642 62.43 22.21 113.43
N TYR A 643 62.62 22.19 114.76
CA TYR A 643 63.87 22.61 115.44
C TYR A 643 64.31 21.62 116.54
N GLU A 644 65.60 21.66 116.95
CA GLU A 644 66.18 20.92 118.08
C GLU A 644 67.41 21.64 118.67
N PHE A 645 67.75 21.37 119.94
CA PHE A 645 69.02 21.83 120.55
C PHE A 645 69.88 20.69 121.10
N VAL A 646 71.21 20.88 121.02
CA VAL A 646 72.26 19.96 121.46
C VAL A 646 73.40 20.67 122.20
N SER A 647 74.16 19.94 123.01
CA SER A 647 75.37 20.44 123.69
C SER A 647 76.61 20.28 122.81
N GLU A 648 77.57 21.21 122.91
CA GLU A 648 78.92 21.11 122.33
C GLU A 648 79.76 20.04 123.06
N ASP A 649 79.60 19.90 124.38
CA ASP A 649 80.14 18.76 125.14
C ASP A 649 79.07 17.65 125.22
N PRO A 650 79.20 16.54 124.47
CA PRO A 650 78.20 15.47 124.47
C PRO A 650 78.13 14.71 125.82
N ASN A 651 79.11 14.88 126.71
CA ASN A 651 79.08 14.32 128.06
C ASN A 651 78.27 15.19 129.04
N ARG A 652 77.85 16.39 128.60
CA ARG A 652 77.09 17.35 129.39
C ARG A 652 75.72 17.57 128.77
N ALA A 653 74.69 16.99 129.37
CA ALA A 653 73.31 17.23 128.96
C ALA A 653 72.95 18.72 129.07
N LEU A 654 72.14 19.21 128.12
CA LEU A 654 71.51 20.52 128.23
C LEU A 654 70.55 20.54 129.42
N PRO A 655 70.54 21.63 130.23
CA PRO A 655 69.54 21.80 131.28
C PRO A 655 68.19 22.20 130.66
N ALA A 656 67.11 22.04 131.44
CA ALA A 656 65.75 22.32 130.96
C ALA A 656 65.62 23.76 130.44
N GLU A 657 66.24 24.70 131.16
CA GLU A 657 66.28 26.14 130.89
C GLU A 657 66.92 26.52 129.54
N VAL A 658 67.68 25.60 128.91
CA VAL A 658 68.18 25.75 127.53
C VAL A 658 67.20 25.12 126.53
N THR A 659 66.66 23.93 126.83
CA THR A 659 65.71 23.24 125.94
C THR A 659 64.37 23.97 125.80
N GLU A 660 63.96 24.78 126.78
CA GLU A 660 62.75 25.61 126.72
C GLU A 660 62.85 26.81 125.75
N LEU A 661 64.04 27.13 125.23
CA LEU A 661 64.26 28.27 124.32
C LEU A 661 63.98 27.94 122.84
N LEU A 662 63.41 26.76 122.56
CA LEU A 662 63.35 26.15 121.23
C LEU A 662 62.24 26.77 120.33
N PRO A 663 62.55 27.22 119.10
CA PRO A 663 61.55 27.78 118.19
C PRO A 663 60.56 26.76 117.61
N THR A 664 59.44 27.28 117.09
CA THR A 664 58.43 26.54 116.31
C THR A 664 58.01 27.32 115.08
N ASP A 665 57.72 26.64 113.98
CA ASP A 665 57.10 27.19 112.78
C ASP A 665 55.74 26.50 112.55
N ALA A 666 54.75 27.25 112.04
CA ALA A 666 53.37 26.80 111.83
C ALA A 666 52.95 26.84 110.34
N ASN A 667 53.84 27.27 109.45
CA ASN A 667 53.55 27.40 108.03
C ASN A 667 53.58 26.05 107.29
N GLU A 668 52.85 25.97 106.17
CA GLU A 668 52.93 24.88 105.20
C GLU A 668 53.55 25.39 103.91
N TYR A 669 54.60 24.70 103.45
CA TYR A 669 55.44 25.10 102.33
C TYR A 669 55.25 24.16 101.14
N THR A 670 55.34 24.71 99.92
CA THR A 670 55.46 23.92 98.69
C THR A 670 56.88 23.39 98.50
N ASP A 671 57.05 22.36 97.69
CA ASP A 671 58.37 21.83 97.36
C ASP A 671 59.29 22.90 96.73
N GLY A 672 60.60 22.80 96.98
CA GLY A 672 61.59 23.79 96.53
C GLY A 672 61.61 25.12 97.31
N THR A 673 60.76 25.31 98.32
CA THR A 673 60.75 26.55 99.12
C THR A 673 61.94 26.61 100.08
N ALA A 674 62.70 27.72 100.08
CA ALA A 674 63.79 27.96 101.03
C ALA A 674 63.26 28.62 102.32
N VAL A 675 63.53 28.01 103.48
CA VAL A 675 63.10 28.47 104.80
C VAL A 675 64.32 28.82 105.65
N GLN A 676 64.24 29.91 106.43
CA GLN A 676 65.32 30.41 107.29
C GLN A 676 65.21 29.84 108.71
N ALA A 677 66.33 29.70 109.42
CA ALA A 677 66.36 29.28 110.81
C ALA A 677 65.90 30.42 111.75
N VAL A 678 64.84 30.17 112.52
CA VAL A 678 64.44 31.05 113.63
C VAL A 678 65.44 30.90 114.79
N GLN A 679 65.83 32.01 115.43
CA GLN A 679 66.80 32.02 116.52
C GLN A 679 66.14 31.71 117.89
N PRO A 680 66.88 31.13 118.87
CA PRO A 680 66.37 30.93 120.23
C PRO A 680 65.94 32.24 120.91
N ALA A 681 65.02 32.13 121.87
CA ALA A 681 64.50 33.28 122.63
C ALA A 681 65.55 33.97 123.54
N LYS A 682 66.70 33.31 123.80
CA LYS A 682 67.90 33.85 124.45
C LYS A 682 69.14 33.16 123.88
N ASP A 683 70.28 33.82 123.90
CA ASP A 683 71.59 33.31 123.48
C ASP A 683 72.52 32.97 124.65
N SER A 684 72.15 33.33 125.88
CA SER A 684 72.95 33.09 127.09
C SER A 684 72.06 32.89 128.32
N ILE A 685 72.44 31.95 129.20
CA ILE A 685 71.75 31.69 130.47
C ILE A 685 72.71 31.20 131.57
N GLU A 686 72.73 31.91 132.71
CA GLU A 686 73.47 31.48 133.89
C GLU A 686 72.72 30.37 134.64
N VAL A 687 73.44 29.36 135.10
CA VAL A 687 72.93 28.27 135.95
C VAL A 687 73.92 27.99 137.09
N THR A 688 73.57 27.10 138.02
CA THR A 688 74.41 26.80 139.19
C THR A 688 75.78 26.25 138.78
N GLY A 689 76.83 27.07 138.95
CA GLY A 689 78.23 26.73 138.67
C GLY A 689 78.83 27.35 137.39
N GLY A 690 78.02 27.97 136.53
CA GLY A 690 78.50 28.52 135.26
C GLY A 690 77.40 28.94 134.28
N THR A 691 77.77 29.22 133.03
CA THR A 691 76.90 29.87 132.05
C THR A 691 76.83 29.06 130.76
N TRP A 692 75.62 28.77 130.27
CA TRP A 692 75.41 28.24 128.92
C TRP A 692 75.30 29.39 127.90
N LYS A 693 75.84 29.20 126.71
CA LYS A 693 75.75 30.13 125.57
C LYS A 693 75.40 29.39 124.29
N PHE A 694 74.56 29.97 123.45
CA PHE A 694 74.27 29.48 122.11
C PHE A 694 75.45 29.78 121.17
N LEU A 695 75.73 28.85 120.27
CA LEU A 695 76.78 29.01 119.25
C LEU A 695 76.17 29.36 117.89
N LYS A 696 75.31 28.48 117.36
CA LYS A 696 74.65 28.59 116.04
C LYS A 696 73.72 27.41 115.78
N TYR A 697 72.93 27.51 114.71
CA TYR A 697 72.33 26.36 114.02
C TYR A 697 73.33 25.64 113.09
N ASP A 698 72.95 24.44 112.66
CA ASP A 698 73.68 23.64 111.68
C ASP A 698 73.65 24.24 110.26
N ALA A 699 72.61 25.02 109.94
CA ALA A 699 72.56 25.93 108.79
C ALA A 699 71.64 27.14 109.09
N ASP A 700 71.93 28.29 108.50
CA ASP A 700 71.08 29.49 108.63
C ASP A 700 69.78 29.39 107.80
N SER A 701 69.76 28.53 106.78
CA SER A 701 68.57 28.21 105.97
C SER A 701 68.64 26.81 105.36
N LYS A 702 67.47 26.25 105.02
CA LYS A 702 67.31 24.95 104.38
C LYS A 702 66.13 24.98 103.42
N THR A 703 66.20 24.19 102.35
CA THR A 703 65.16 24.12 101.32
C THR A 703 64.32 22.86 101.49
N ILE A 704 63.00 22.99 101.38
CA ILE A 704 62.08 21.86 101.25
C ILE A 704 62.44 21.09 99.97
N ALA A 705 62.67 19.78 100.09
CA ALA A 705 63.06 18.92 99.00
C ALA A 705 62.34 17.56 99.09
N GLY A 706 61.04 17.56 98.83
CA GLY A 706 60.15 16.39 98.89
C GLY A 706 59.80 15.88 100.30
N SER A 707 60.28 16.52 101.36
CA SER A 707 59.99 16.18 102.76
C SER A 707 60.03 17.39 103.70
N ASP A 708 59.50 17.20 104.90
CA ASP A 708 59.68 18.11 106.03
C ASP A 708 61.16 18.28 106.40
N VAL A 709 61.49 19.43 107.00
CA VAL A 709 62.86 19.88 107.29
C VAL A 709 63.06 20.18 108.78
N LYS A 710 64.28 19.96 109.28
CA LYS A 710 64.66 20.18 110.68
C LYS A 710 65.96 20.97 110.80
N PHE A 711 66.03 21.93 111.72
CA PHE A 711 67.26 22.62 112.12
C PHE A 711 67.73 22.15 113.51
N THR A 712 69.04 22.07 113.74
CA THR A 712 69.61 21.67 115.04
C THR A 712 70.65 22.70 115.49
N GLY A 713 70.52 23.22 116.72
CA GLY A 713 71.37 24.30 117.25
C GLY A 713 72.21 23.89 118.47
N THR A 714 73.44 24.40 118.56
CA THR A 714 74.44 23.95 119.54
C THR A 714 74.68 24.99 120.65
N TRP A 715 74.82 24.52 121.89
CA TRP A 715 75.10 25.32 123.09
C TRP A 715 76.38 24.85 123.83
N THR A 716 77.14 25.77 124.44
CA THR A 716 78.40 25.51 125.18
C THR A 716 78.37 26.05 126.61
N PHE A 717 79.28 25.62 127.50
CA PHE A 717 79.25 25.93 128.94
C PHE A 717 80.59 26.41 129.54
N GLU A 718 80.56 27.52 130.30
CA GLU A 718 81.73 28.12 130.98
C GLU A 718 81.58 28.14 132.52
N ALA A 719 82.65 27.84 133.29
CA ALA A 719 82.61 27.73 134.77
C ALA A 719 83.37 28.86 135.52
N ARG A 720 82.92 29.23 136.73
CA ARG A 720 83.47 30.34 137.54
C ARG A 720 84.75 30.00 138.34
N ARG A 721 85.59 31.01 138.64
CA ARG A 721 86.81 30.95 139.49
C ARG A 721 86.87 32.10 140.52
N PRO A 722 87.54 31.94 141.68
CA PRO A 722 87.74 33.00 142.69
C PRO A 722 89.09 33.77 142.55
N GLN A 723 89.14 35.04 142.99
CA GLN A 723 90.37 35.87 143.02
C GLN A 723 90.36 36.98 144.09
N GLY A 724 91.54 37.55 144.35
CA GLY A 724 91.78 38.70 145.24
C GLY A 724 91.87 40.08 144.53
N PRO A 725 92.19 41.17 145.26
CA PRO A 725 91.77 42.53 144.87
C PRO A 725 92.77 43.42 144.08
N THR A 726 92.40 43.78 142.83
CA THR A 726 92.31 45.17 142.24
C THR A 726 93.56 46.11 142.15
N PRO A 727 93.55 47.25 141.38
CA PRO A 727 92.75 47.68 140.20
C PRO A 727 93.63 48.26 139.00
N PRO A 728 93.40 49.47 138.37
CA PRO A 728 92.65 49.72 137.10
C PRO A 728 93.49 50.45 135.96
N PRO A 729 92.92 51.25 134.99
CA PRO A 729 92.30 50.82 133.70
C PRO A 729 92.73 51.66 132.43
N SER A 730 91.93 51.61 131.34
CA SER A 730 91.94 52.42 130.07
C SER A 730 92.99 52.07 128.97
N SER A 731 92.78 52.26 127.64
CA SER A 731 91.59 52.50 126.78
C SER A 731 91.97 52.56 125.27
N SER A 732 91.11 52.13 124.30
CA SER A 732 91.22 52.33 122.81
C SER A 732 90.09 51.56 122.05
N ASP A 733 89.87 51.62 120.72
CA ASP A 733 89.72 52.73 119.73
C ASP A 733 89.06 52.22 118.38
N SER A 734 89.16 52.90 117.22
CA SER A 734 88.05 52.97 116.21
C SER A 734 88.36 52.75 114.68
N THR A 735 87.57 51.91 113.98
CA THR A 735 87.05 52.06 112.55
C THR A 735 87.95 51.76 111.28
N PRO A 736 87.67 52.13 109.97
CA PRO A 736 87.35 51.17 108.87
C PRO A 736 88.19 51.19 107.50
N PRO A 737 87.63 51.35 106.24
CA PRO A 737 87.41 50.39 105.09
C PRO A 737 88.27 50.71 103.79
N PRO A 738 87.90 50.61 102.45
CA PRO A 738 86.80 49.98 101.63
C PRO A 738 87.13 49.38 100.18
N SER A 739 86.11 48.85 99.45
CA SER A 739 85.77 49.03 97.97
C SER A 739 86.24 48.15 96.75
N SER A 740 85.44 48.21 95.64
CA SER A 740 85.64 47.84 94.17
C SER A 740 85.36 46.38 93.64
N SER A 741 85.06 46.04 92.36
CA SER A 741 84.29 46.64 91.19
C SER A 741 84.28 45.78 89.86
N GLY A 742 83.20 45.76 89.03
CA GLY A 742 83.13 45.25 87.59
C GLY A 742 81.93 44.31 87.24
N ASP A 743 81.56 43.89 85.99
CA ASP A 743 81.69 44.42 84.60
C ASP A 743 80.68 43.76 83.55
N LYS A 744 80.90 43.73 82.21
CA LYS A 744 79.92 43.39 81.10
C LYS A 744 80.58 42.93 79.73
N PRO A 745 80.00 42.92 78.47
CA PRO A 745 78.62 42.83 77.86
C PRO A 745 78.43 41.92 76.55
N SER A 746 77.20 41.91 75.94
CA SER A 746 76.82 41.66 74.48
C SER A 746 76.74 40.23 73.88
N GLY A 747 75.81 39.81 72.96
CA GLY A 747 74.53 40.36 72.41
C GLY A 747 73.91 39.63 71.15
N SER A 748 72.57 39.71 70.92
CA SER A 748 71.75 39.44 69.66
C SER A 748 71.48 38.00 69.10
N THR A 749 70.51 37.63 68.20
CA THR A 749 69.05 37.96 67.89
C THR A 749 68.41 37.04 66.79
N ASP A 750 67.08 36.74 66.88
CA ASP A 750 65.98 36.40 65.89
C ASP A 750 66.08 35.49 64.61
N GLY A 751 64.99 34.74 64.28
CA GLY A 751 64.64 34.21 62.91
C GLY A 751 63.78 32.89 62.78
N THR A 752 62.95 32.73 61.72
CA THR A 752 62.05 31.54 61.38
C THR A 752 61.87 31.39 59.82
N PRO A 753 60.94 30.60 59.18
CA PRO A 753 60.46 29.17 59.25
C PRO A 753 60.40 28.41 57.85
N GLY A 754 59.85 27.17 57.72
CA GLY A 754 59.07 26.74 56.48
C GLY A 754 59.07 25.31 55.82
N ASN A 755 57.99 24.51 56.03
CA ASN A 755 57.10 23.73 55.09
C ASN A 755 57.48 22.52 54.13
N SER A 756 56.44 21.66 53.81
CA SER A 756 56.18 20.75 52.62
C SER A 756 56.80 19.32 52.50
N SER A 757 56.31 18.32 51.68
CA SER A 757 54.94 17.82 51.25
C SER A 757 54.95 16.64 50.20
N ASP A 758 53.99 15.67 50.22
CA ASP A 758 53.46 14.76 49.12
C ASP A 758 54.39 13.69 48.43
N LYS A 759 53.99 12.59 47.70
CA LYS A 759 52.74 11.77 47.45
C LYS A 759 52.98 10.39 46.71
N ASP A 760 52.01 9.46 46.78
CA ASP A 760 51.51 8.38 45.84
C ASP A 760 52.32 7.20 45.20
N GLY A 761 51.64 6.06 44.91
CA GLY A 761 52.05 4.98 43.96
C GLY A 761 51.47 3.53 44.16
N LYS A 762 50.82 2.90 43.14
CA LYS A 762 50.09 1.57 43.14
C LYS A 762 49.90 0.98 41.71
N ASP A 763 49.45 -0.26 41.36
CA ASP A 763 49.22 -1.63 41.95
C ASP A 763 48.97 -2.67 40.79
N VAL A 764 49.22 -4.00 40.93
CA VAL A 764 48.89 -5.06 39.90
C VAL A 764 48.42 -6.44 40.49
N ARG A 765 47.71 -7.26 39.67
CA ARG A 765 46.73 -8.38 39.92
C ARG A 765 47.22 -9.84 39.64
N GLY A 766 46.60 -10.90 40.25
CA GLY A 766 46.47 -12.26 39.64
C GLY A 766 45.98 -13.47 40.51
N SER A 767 45.09 -14.36 39.99
CA SER A 767 44.78 -15.75 40.50
C SER A 767 43.83 -16.57 39.56
N ALA A 768 43.57 -17.90 39.77
CA ALA A 768 42.87 -18.82 38.82
C ALA A 768 42.25 -20.18 39.35
N THR A 769 41.53 -20.93 38.47
CA THR A 769 41.22 -22.41 38.39
C THR A 769 40.18 -23.18 39.29
N GLY A 770 39.43 -24.17 38.70
CA GLY A 770 39.19 -25.53 39.31
C GLY A 770 37.79 -26.24 39.37
N LYS A 771 37.53 -27.28 38.52
CA LYS A 771 36.38 -28.25 38.37
C LYS A 771 35.76 -29.01 39.61
N LYS A 772 34.50 -29.60 39.50
CA LYS A 772 34.16 -31.10 39.45
C LYS A 772 32.78 -31.67 40.03
N VAL A 773 31.91 -32.28 39.17
CA VAL A 773 31.00 -33.52 39.30
C VAL A 773 29.58 -33.59 39.99
N LEU A 774 28.75 -34.51 39.42
CA LEU A 774 27.35 -35.07 39.60
C LEU A 774 26.99 -35.81 40.94
N PRO A 775 25.74 -36.33 41.26
CA PRO A 775 24.82 -37.18 40.41
C PRO A 775 23.25 -37.37 40.67
N LYS A 776 22.52 -37.93 39.65
CA LYS A 776 21.34 -38.89 39.68
C LYS A 776 19.97 -38.48 40.34
N THR A 777 18.76 -39.11 40.14
CA THR A 777 18.24 -40.31 39.39
C THR A 777 16.70 -40.29 39.13
N GLY A 778 16.19 -41.01 38.10
CA GLY A 778 14.82 -41.62 38.01
C GLY A 778 13.63 -40.74 37.55
N SER A 779 12.47 -41.25 37.07
CA SER A 779 12.05 -42.61 36.63
C SER A 779 10.79 -42.59 35.71
N GLU A 780 10.46 -43.75 35.11
CA GLU A 780 9.36 -44.12 34.17
C GLU A 780 7.91 -43.74 34.62
N THR A 781 6.82 -43.73 33.82
CA THR A 781 6.25 -44.68 32.80
C THR A 781 5.24 -43.98 31.82
N SER A 782 4.25 -44.68 31.21
CA SER A 782 4.29 -45.12 29.79
C SER A 782 2.91 -45.51 29.15
N ILE A 783 2.85 -45.59 27.80
CA ILE A 783 1.94 -46.35 26.86
C ILE A 783 0.38 -46.19 26.75
N PHE A 784 -0.11 -46.48 25.52
CA PHE A 784 -1.45 -46.93 25.03
C PHE A 784 -2.66 -45.98 24.72
N ALA A 785 -2.62 -45.44 23.50
CA ALA A 785 -3.57 -45.48 22.35
C ALA A 785 -5.02 -46.09 22.38
N ILE A 786 -5.81 -45.70 21.34
CA ILE A 786 -6.99 -46.35 20.69
C ILE A 786 -8.44 -45.91 21.06
N ALA A 787 -9.00 -45.04 20.19
CA ALA A 787 -10.30 -45.06 19.47
C ALA A 787 -11.73 -45.24 20.10
N ALA A 788 -12.63 -44.36 19.60
CA ALA A 788 -14.03 -44.58 19.15
C ALA A 788 -15.22 -44.73 20.15
N GLY A 789 -16.40 -44.21 19.74
CA GLY A 789 -17.72 -44.39 20.40
C GLY A 789 -18.45 -43.08 20.77
N PHE A 790 -19.07 -42.32 19.85
CA PHE A 790 -20.45 -42.42 19.31
C PHE A 790 -21.64 -42.17 20.27
N ALA A 791 -22.25 -40.98 20.17
CA ALA A 791 -23.70 -40.66 20.27
C ALA A 791 -23.90 -39.26 19.61
N LEU A 792 -24.85 -38.93 18.71
CA LEU A 792 -26.31 -39.14 18.62
C LEU A 792 -27.06 -38.47 19.79
N ILE A 793 -28.12 -37.66 19.62
CA ILE A 793 -29.26 -37.83 18.69
C ILE A 793 -30.11 -36.51 18.49
N LEU A 794 -30.67 -36.29 17.28
CA LEU A 794 -31.85 -35.43 16.90
C LEU A 794 -31.80 -33.88 17.14
N LEU A 795 -32.62 -32.99 16.51
CA LEU A 795 -33.71 -33.14 15.49
C LEU A 795 -33.86 -31.88 14.57
N SER A 796 -34.26 -32.10 13.30
CA SER A 796 -35.04 -31.19 12.39
C SER A 796 -34.43 -29.83 11.95
N ALA A 797 -34.75 -29.27 10.77
CA ALA A 797 -35.84 -29.58 9.83
C ALA A 797 -35.42 -29.66 8.33
N LEU A 798 -36.34 -30.20 7.51
CA LEU A 798 -36.25 -30.47 6.06
C LEU A 798 -36.45 -29.15 5.23
N VAL A 799 -35.93 -28.89 4.00
CA VAL A 799 -35.68 -29.70 2.78
C VAL A 799 -36.99 -30.21 2.13
N TYR A 800 -37.24 -30.19 0.81
CA TYR A 800 -36.71 -29.47 -0.37
C TYR A 800 -37.66 -29.73 -1.57
N ARG A 801 -37.34 -29.18 -2.75
CA ARG A 801 -38.02 -29.30 -4.07
C ARG A 801 -38.81 -30.60 -4.36
N PHE A 802 -39.82 -30.48 -5.23
CA PHE A 802 -40.05 -31.47 -6.29
C PHE A 802 -40.18 -30.83 -7.68
N LYS A 803 -40.05 -31.65 -8.74
CA LYS A 803 -39.92 -31.25 -10.15
C LYS A 803 -40.62 -32.29 -11.05
N LYS A 804 -41.30 -31.80 -12.11
CA LYS A 804 -41.90 -32.56 -13.24
C LYS A 804 -42.97 -33.62 -12.89
N ALA A 805 -44.18 -33.42 -13.43
CA ALA A 805 -44.98 -34.45 -14.08
C ALA A 805 -45.96 -33.78 -15.06
N ASN A 806 -46.04 -34.33 -16.29
CA ASN A 806 -46.68 -33.83 -17.53
C ASN A 806 -45.76 -33.02 -18.43
#